data_AF-A0A812WAV2-F1
#
_entry.id   AF-A0A812WAV2-F1
#
_cell.length_a   1.000
_cell.length_b   1.000
_cell.length_c   1.000
_cell.angle_alpha   90.00
_cell.angle_beta   90.00
_cell.angle_gamma   90.00
#
_symmetry.space_group_name_H-M   'P 1'
#
loop_
_entity.id
_entity.type
_entity.pdbx_description
1 polymer ?
#
loop_
_entity_poly.entity_id
_entity_poly.type
_entity_poly.pdbx_seq_one_letter_code
_entity_poly.pdbx_strand_id
1 'polypeptide(L)'
;MLPHSFQVSAIDAYLRKAGGSERISRLSVLFGEGNGILAEKNRWAPGVFSKAILIAFLDTVVAESSVADRERELKAHDADMAKLSGTQPHAWLLALLFFFLAESQDYDQRRSKFQQQLFQEQAARAQSASAAASSDLLNLLGHPRLLQHLQSFGGVAADLARQGPEALLSRLRADMEVTELLTSFPADAAEEPIMCGMNLSIATSAQHLYNSWELNVLGLSSHCDFDEQKMEDMMQQSFFGCRAFTGGLAQPSSITEARDRLIYVAYNIMRLDEGVCRLNECQYGSVRLVLSREYLRNMTLLVPVDTGWWSADCKDMSGPHTINCSAWPLPSEPGTLEHYDHSLLAHARLTSFEGQGADTMARVLGRMLMPEKMPLNTSQGRDMYGYLEAGALGQLYYPSAVRIIVASFSRLFGTMQEKGLIEWAKLHSWPLAWSLGLMDDDGSCGWNFSTRGGHLVTLAEPRLLDPRTAHLLNATVGSLSSLSNLRAEALRLRLQGRTPKRSPQAWRHFWGRAKEALEPGSLRPLRAGDCSDPERLEVPQSSEPCDKDADSQHPAMVFCLDCTDSAAMLSRALAKSLEESDLTIDAGLARIFLISDILHNSASSSSRGATRYRSNLQELLPAACEQFGCWLRGRGRERQSIRHSRSEAAVRQVLDCWRQWSIFPPLYPSGLESLLFAELPEKDSSKAPEDPDPELQSRLAHWRDPGNAPRAPYAARLRGLACSSLPVAACVLRLCHFERFWHSADPARRQRAGIRAPNDAEKVVIQEEWDGESLSEARQVW
;
A
#
# COMPACT_ATOMS: atom_id res chain seq x y z
N MET A 1 -3.36 -8.30 -41.55
CA MET A 1 -4.46 -7.32 -41.51
C MET A 1 -5.75 -8.07 -41.24
N LEU A 2 -6.30 -7.95 -40.03
CA LEU A 2 -7.61 -8.51 -39.69
C LEU A 2 -8.72 -7.51 -40.09
N PRO A 3 -9.97 -7.95 -40.33
CA PRO A 3 -11.03 -7.08 -40.85
C PRO A 3 -11.54 -6.09 -39.79
N HIS A 4 -11.81 -4.86 -40.20
CA HIS A 4 -12.33 -3.76 -39.36
C HIS A 4 -13.60 -4.08 -38.55
N SER A 5 -14.39 -5.08 -38.96
CA SER A 5 -15.58 -5.53 -38.23
C SER A 5 -15.26 -6.14 -36.86
N PHE A 6 -14.04 -6.66 -36.67
CA PHE A 6 -13.61 -7.26 -35.40
C PHE A 6 -13.23 -6.21 -34.33
N GLN A 7 -12.85 -5.00 -34.75
CA GLN A 7 -12.46 -3.91 -33.83
C GLN A 7 -13.67 -3.21 -33.20
N VAL A 8 -14.76 -3.07 -33.96
CA VAL A 8 -15.99 -2.43 -33.45
C VAL A 8 -16.70 -3.31 -32.42
N SER A 9 -16.72 -4.64 -32.60
CA SER A 9 -17.34 -5.53 -31.61
C SER A 9 -16.52 -5.65 -30.32
N ALA A 10 -15.19 -5.53 -30.39
CA ALA A 10 -14.32 -5.53 -29.21
C ALA A 10 -14.47 -4.25 -28.38
N ILE A 11 -14.64 -3.09 -29.04
CA ILE A 11 -14.91 -1.80 -28.38
C ILE A 11 -16.32 -1.77 -27.80
N ASP A 12 -17.32 -2.30 -28.53
CA ASP A 12 -18.70 -2.40 -28.02
C ASP A 12 -18.79 -3.37 -26.81
N ALA A 13 -18.02 -4.46 -26.83
CA ALA A 13 -17.89 -5.36 -25.69
C ALA A 13 -17.18 -4.69 -24.49
N TYR A 14 -16.16 -3.87 -24.74
CA TYR A 14 -15.43 -3.11 -23.71
C TYR A 14 -16.32 -2.05 -23.05
N LEU A 15 -17.09 -1.30 -23.83
CA LEU A 15 -18.00 -0.26 -23.34
C LEU A 15 -19.21 -0.84 -22.58
N ARG A 16 -19.72 -2.01 -22.97
CA ARG A 16 -20.75 -2.73 -22.20
C ARG A 16 -20.22 -3.26 -20.87
N LYS A 17 -18.95 -3.67 -20.81
CA LYS A 17 -18.28 -4.13 -19.59
C LYS A 17 -17.98 -2.99 -18.61
N ALA A 18 -17.91 -1.75 -19.10
CA ALA A 18 -17.71 -0.53 -18.31
C ALA A 18 -19.02 0.11 -17.79
N GLY A 19 -20.19 -0.53 -17.97
CA GLY A 19 -21.39 -0.24 -17.19
C GLY A 19 -22.15 1.06 -17.49
N GLY A 20 -22.58 1.32 -18.73
CA GLY A 20 -23.45 2.47 -19.01
C GLY A 20 -24.37 2.32 -20.22
N SER A 21 -25.60 1.83 -20.03
CA SER A 21 -26.60 1.77 -21.11
C SER A 21 -27.13 3.17 -21.49
N GLU A 22 -27.08 4.14 -20.59
CA GLU A 22 -27.58 5.50 -20.82
C GLU A 22 -26.63 6.36 -21.68
N ARG A 23 -25.33 6.03 -21.67
CA ARG A 23 -24.30 6.73 -22.47
C ARG A 23 -24.31 6.32 -23.95
N ILE A 24 -24.82 5.13 -24.26
CA ILE A 24 -24.96 4.61 -25.63
C ILE A 24 -26.04 5.38 -26.40
N SER A 25 -27.17 5.74 -25.75
CA SER A 25 -28.27 6.46 -26.39
C SER A 25 -27.89 7.87 -26.90
N ARG A 26 -26.88 8.53 -26.29
CA ARG A 26 -26.40 9.84 -26.74
C ARG A 26 -25.40 9.74 -27.91
N LEU A 27 -24.65 8.63 -28.00
CA LEU A 27 -23.77 8.37 -29.15
C LEU A 27 -24.55 8.01 -30.41
N SER A 28 -25.67 7.29 -30.30
CA SER A 28 -26.56 7.02 -31.45
C SER A 28 -27.17 8.27 -32.08
N VAL A 29 -27.32 9.36 -31.32
CA VAL A 29 -27.81 10.65 -31.83
C VAL A 29 -26.73 11.40 -32.63
N LEU A 30 -25.44 11.20 -32.32
CA LEU A 30 -24.31 11.76 -33.08
C LEU A 30 -24.06 11.04 -34.41
N PHE A 31 -24.53 9.80 -34.55
CA PHE A 31 -24.34 8.97 -35.75
C PHE A 31 -25.58 8.82 -36.64
N GLY A 32 -26.68 9.52 -36.34
CA GLY A 32 -27.82 9.76 -37.22
C GLY A 32 -28.46 8.54 -37.90
N GLU A 33 -29.56 8.05 -37.33
CA GLU A 33 -30.60 7.36 -38.12
C GLU A 33 -31.24 8.37 -39.08
N GLY A 34 -30.96 8.28 -40.38
CA GLY A 34 -31.67 9.06 -41.39
C GLY A 34 -30.92 9.31 -42.69
N ASN A 35 -31.24 8.49 -43.70
CA ASN A 35 -31.05 8.73 -45.14
C ASN A 35 -29.61 8.86 -45.70
N GLY A 36 -29.08 7.72 -46.14
CA GLY A 36 -28.85 7.53 -47.58
C GLY A 36 -27.77 8.36 -48.26
N ILE A 37 -26.61 8.60 -47.65
CA ILE A 37 -25.38 8.97 -48.37
C ILE A 37 -24.19 8.38 -47.59
N LEU A 38 -23.78 7.14 -47.88
CA LEU A 38 -22.43 6.61 -47.56
C LEU A 38 -22.28 5.20 -48.18
N ALA A 39 -22.51 5.13 -49.49
CA ALA A 39 -22.06 4.03 -50.32
C ALA A 39 -21.02 4.59 -51.30
N GLU A 40 -19.88 5.08 -50.81
CA GLU A 40 -18.71 5.26 -51.67
C GLU A 40 -17.38 5.23 -50.89
N LYS A 41 -16.53 4.33 -51.40
CA LYS A 41 -15.12 4.00 -51.12
C LYS A 41 -14.27 4.98 -50.27
N ASN A 42 -13.52 4.38 -49.35
CA ASN A 42 -12.12 4.65 -49.01
C ASN A 42 -11.67 6.12 -48.98
N ARG A 43 -11.62 6.70 -47.78
CA ARG A 43 -10.49 7.49 -47.22
C ARG A 43 -10.96 8.21 -45.96
N TRP A 44 -10.69 7.62 -44.80
CA TRP A 44 -10.51 8.43 -43.60
C TRP A 44 -9.02 8.71 -43.48
N ALA A 45 -8.62 9.98 -43.54
CA ALA A 45 -7.25 10.37 -43.27
C ALA A 45 -6.93 10.05 -41.79
N PRO A 46 -5.72 9.57 -41.45
CA PRO A 46 -5.34 9.16 -40.08
C PRO A 46 -5.62 10.21 -38.99
N GLY A 47 -5.66 11.49 -39.36
CA GLY A 47 -5.99 12.59 -38.45
C GLY A 47 -7.45 12.66 -38.00
N VAL A 48 -8.41 12.17 -38.78
CA VAL A 48 -9.85 12.30 -38.46
C VAL A 48 -10.28 11.26 -37.42
N PHE A 49 -9.72 10.04 -37.49
CA PHE A 49 -9.95 8.99 -36.50
C PHE A 49 -9.29 9.33 -35.15
N SER A 50 -8.10 9.95 -35.20
CA SER A 50 -7.40 10.46 -34.01
C SER A 50 -8.15 11.64 -33.37
N LYS A 51 -8.78 12.51 -34.17
CA LYS A 51 -9.64 13.60 -33.68
C LYS A 51 -10.91 13.07 -32.99
N ALA A 52 -11.54 12.01 -33.52
CA ALA A 52 -12.74 11.43 -32.93
C ALA A 52 -12.45 10.72 -31.60
N ILE A 53 -11.31 10.03 -31.48
CA ILE A 53 -10.84 9.43 -30.22
C ILE A 53 -10.47 10.53 -29.21
N LEU A 54 -9.81 11.60 -29.64
CA LEU A 54 -9.46 12.73 -28.78
C LEU A 54 -10.70 13.50 -28.30
N ILE A 55 -11.71 13.72 -29.15
CA ILE A 55 -12.98 14.35 -28.74
C ILE A 55 -13.72 13.46 -27.75
N ALA A 56 -13.80 12.14 -28.00
CA ALA A 56 -14.42 11.20 -27.07
C ALA A 56 -13.65 11.10 -25.74
N PHE A 57 -12.32 11.25 -25.75
CA PHE A 57 -11.44 11.23 -24.58
C PHE A 57 -11.47 12.57 -23.80
N LEU A 58 -11.50 13.71 -24.47
CA LEU A 58 -11.63 15.03 -23.83
C LEU A 58 -13.03 15.22 -23.22
N ASP A 59 -14.07 14.69 -23.87
CA ASP A 59 -15.43 14.63 -23.31
C ASP A 59 -15.53 13.73 -22.06
N THR A 60 -14.60 12.78 -21.87
CA THR A 60 -14.56 11.92 -20.67
C THR A 60 -13.69 12.48 -19.53
N VAL A 61 -12.75 13.38 -19.81
CA VAL A 61 -11.73 13.82 -18.83
C VAL A 61 -11.96 15.25 -18.30
N VAL A 62 -12.62 16.16 -19.05
CA VAL A 62 -12.81 17.55 -18.61
C VAL A 62 -14.25 17.79 -18.12
N ALA A 63 -14.53 17.40 -16.88
CA ALA A 63 -15.88 17.46 -16.32
C ALA A 63 -16.25 18.79 -15.61
N GLU A 64 -15.36 19.77 -15.42
CA GLU A 64 -15.64 20.87 -14.47
C GLU A 64 -15.53 22.32 -14.99
N SER A 65 -15.42 22.58 -16.29
CA SER A 65 -15.45 23.96 -16.82
C SER A 65 -16.80 24.36 -17.42
N SER A 66 -17.15 25.66 -17.37
CA SER A 66 -18.37 26.19 -17.99
C SER A 66 -18.28 26.11 -19.53
N VAL A 67 -19.43 26.02 -20.22
CA VAL A 67 -19.47 25.91 -21.70
C VAL A 67 -18.71 27.05 -22.40
N ALA A 68 -18.73 28.25 -21.82
CA ALA A 68 -18.03 29.42 -22.35
C ALA A 68 -16.50 29.36 -22.14
N ASP A 69 -16.03 28.65 -21.11
CA ASP A 69 -14.60 28.40 -20.88
C ASP A 69 -14.10 27.26 -21.77
N ARG A 70 -14.93 26.24 -22.00
CA ARG A 70 -14.67 25.16 -22.96
C ARG A 70 -14.52 25.69 -24.39
N GLU A 71 -15.36 26.63 -24.83
CA GLU A 71 -15.23 27.24 -26.16
C GLU A 71 -14.00 28.14 -26.30
N ARG A 72 -13.57 28.80 -25.22
CA ARG A 72 -12.35 29.61 -25.19
C ARG A 72 -11.10 28.73 -25.25
N GLU A 73 -11.07 27.65 -24.47
CA GLU A 73 -9.98 26.68 -24.48
C GLU A 73 -9.91 25.91 -25.81
N LEU A 74 -11.06 25.53 -26.41
CA LEU A 74 -11.07 24.91 -27.73
C LEU A 74 -10.52 25.85 -28.82
N LYS A 75 -10.88 27.14 -28.78
CA LYS A 75 -10.38 28.12 -29.75
C LYS A 75 -8.90 28.46 -29.54
N ALA A 76 -8.43 28.46 -28.29
CA ALA A 76 -7.01 28.60 -27.98
C ALA A 76 -6.23 27.37 -28.45
N HIS A 77 -6.75 26.15 -28.22
CA HIS A 77 -6.15 24.92 -28.69
C HIS A 77 -6.22 24.76 -30.21
N ASP A 78 -7.27 25.18 -30.91
CA ASP A 78 -7.33 25.13 -32.38
C ASP A 78 -6.26 26.02 -33.03
N ALA A 79 -5.93 27.16 -32.42
CA ALA A 79 -4.85 28.05 -32.86
C ALA A 79 -3.44 27.43 -32.66
N ASP A 80 -3.25 26.65 -31.60
CA ASP A 80 -2.01 25.90 -31.35
C ASP A 80 -1.93 24.59 -32.15
N MET A 81 -3.07 23.96 -32.43
CA MET A 81 -3.21 22.74 -33.25
C MET A 81 -2.94 23.01 -34.73
N ALA A 82 -3.29 24.21 -35.23
CA ALA A 82 -2.93 24.63 -36.58
C ALA A 82 -1.41 24.70 -36.78
N LYS A 83 -0.64 25.05 -35.73
CA LYS A 83 0.83 25.11 -35.76
C LYS A 83 1.51 23.74 -35.67
N LEU A 84 0.85 22.73 -35.09
CA LEU A 84 1.40 21.37 -34.89
C LEU A 84 1.09 20.39 -36.03
N SER A 85 0.33 20.83 -37.05
CA SER A 85 -0.07 20.02 -38.21
C SER A 85 1.10 19.54 -39.11
N GLY A 86 2.33 20.02 -38.86
CA GLY A 86 3.55 19.61 -39.59
C GLY A 86 4.48 18.65 -38.84
N THR A 87 4.20 18.29 -37.59
CA THR A 87 5.14 17.51 -36.76
C THR A 87 4.63 16.11 -36.42
N GLN A 88 5.57 15.16 -36.50
CA GLN A 88 5.35 13.71 -36.60
C GLN A 88 4.51 13.10 -35.45
N PRO A 89 3.83 11.96 -35.69
CA PRO A 89 3.08 11.19 -34.68
C PRO A 89 3.87 10.85 -33.40
N HIS A 90 5.19 11.00 -33.40
CA HIS A 90 6.07 10.82 -32.24
C HIS A 90 5.88 11.89 -31.15
N ALA A 91 5.51 13.13 -31.50
CA ALA A 91 5.24 14.19 -30.52
C ALA A 91 3.98 13.88 -29.70
N TRP A 92 2.98 13.27 -30.33
CA TRP A 92 1.72 12.86 -29.70
C TRP A 92 1.90 11.71 -28.70
N LEU A 93 2.74 10.75 -29.05
CA LEU A 93 3.04 9.60 -28.19
C LEU A 93 3.91 9.99 -26.99
N LEU A 94 4.88 10.89 -27.21
CA LEU A 94 5.65 11.50 -26.12
C LEU A 94 4.74 12.35 -25.24
N ALA A 95 3.85 13.18 -25.79
CA ALA A 95 2.89 13.95 -25.00
C ALA A 95 1.95 13.07 -24.17
N LEU A 96 1.47 11.95 -24.70
CA LEU A 96 0.68 10.96 -23.95
C LEU A 96 1.51 10.32 -22.83
N LEU A 97 2.74 9.88 -23.11
CA LEU A 97 3.64 9.32 -22.09
C LEU A 97 4.00 10.35 -21.01
N PHE A 98 4.27 11.60 -21.40
CA PHE A 98 4.51 12.71 -20.47
C PHE A 98 3.26 13.08 -19.68
N PHE A 99 2.07 13.01 -20.28
CA PHE A 99 0.80 13.21 -19.57
C PHE A 99 0.60 12.11 -18.53
N PHE A 100 0.76 10.83 -18.88
CA PHE A 100 0.68 9.73 -17.92
C PHE A 100 1.77 9.79 -16.83
N LEU A 101 3.00 10.20 -17.17
CA LEU A 101 4.10 10.35 -16.21
C LEU A 101 3.90 11.56 -15.28
N ALA A 102 3.41 12.70 -15.80
CA ALA A 102 3.11 13.89 -15.02
C ALA A 102 1.87 13.70 -14.12
N GLU A 103 0.85 13.02 -14.62
CA GLU A 103 -0.37 12.70 -13.86
C GLU A 103 -0.10 11.63 -12.77
N SER A 104 0.93 10.80 -12.94
CA SER A 104 1.41 9.89 -11.90
C SER A 104 2.19 10.57 -10.76
N GLN A 105 2.69 11.79 -10.96
CA GLN A 105 3.49 12.50 -9.95
C GLN A 105 2.67 13.34 -8.97
N ASP A 106 1.43 13.70 -9.30
CA ASP A 106 0.68 14.72 -8.53
C ASP A 106 -0.74 14.31 -8.10
N TYR A 107 -1.14 13.06 -8.34
CA TYR A 107 -2.34 12.51 -7.73
C TYR A 107 -1.95 11.46 -6.72
N ASP A 108 -2.05 11.82 -5.44
CA ASP A 108 -2.53 10.88 -4.45
C ASP A 108 -3.93 10.42 -4.89
N GLN A 109 -4.02 9.49 -5.87
CA GLN A 109 -5.28 8.99 -6.46
C GLN A 109 -6.20 8.38 -5.40
N ARG A 110 -5.67 8.15 -4.19
CA ARG A 110 -6.39 7.70 -3.01
C ARG A 110 -7.31 8.78 -2.44
N ARG A 111 -7.06 10.07 -2.71
CA ARG A 111 -7.78 11.19 -2.11
C ARG A 111 -8.14 12.26 -3.11
N SER A 112 -9.37 12.75 -3.05
CA SER A 112 -9.75 13.94 -3.79
C SER A 112 -9.00 15.17 -3.27
N LYS A 113 -8.91 16.22 -4.10
CA LYS A 113 -8.34 17.51 -3.69
C LYS A 113 -9.03 18.07 -2.44
N PHE A 114 -10.34 17.85 -2.34
CA PHE A 114 -11.11 18.21 -1.15
C PHE A 114 -10.63 17.47 0.09
N GLN A 115 -10.50 16.14 0.04
CA GLN A 115 -10.03 15.33 1.17
C GLN A 115 -8.60 15.70 1.60
N GLN A 116 -7.72 16.01 0.64
CA GLN A 116 -6.37 16.47 0.93
C GLN A 116 -6.38 17.81 1.68
N GLN A 117 -7.16 18.78 1.19
CA GLN A 117 -7.31 20.09 1.83
C GLN A 117 -7.95 19.98 3.22
N LEU A 118 -9.04 19.21 3.34
CA LEU A 118 -9.72 18.95 4.61
C LEU A 118 -8.75 18.38 5.65
N PHE A 119 -7.95 17.37 5.27
CA PHE A 119 -6.96 16.80 6.18
C PHE A 119 -5.91 17.83 6.60
N GLN A 120 -5.38 18.62 5.66
CA GLN A 120 -4.36 19.64 5.96
C GLN A 120 -4.89 20.69 6.95
N GLU A 121 -6.11 21.18 6.73
CA GLU A 121 -6.77 22.14 7.62
C GLU A 121 -7.00 21.55 9.01
N GLN A 122 -7.55 20.33 9.09
CA GLN A 122 -7.79 19.66 10.36
C GLN A 122 -6.50 19.30 11.08
N ALA A 123 -5.45 18.90 10.38
CA ALA A 123 -4.15 18.60 10.97
C ALA A 123 -3.50 19.83 11.63
N ALA A 124 -3.61 21.02 11.01
CA ALA A 124 -3.11 22.26 11.58
C ALA A 124 -3.87 22.66 12.87
N ARG A 125 -5.18 22.44 12.89
CA ARG A 125 -6.02 22.67 14.08
C ARG A 125 -5.73 21.65 15.17
N ALA A 126 -5.61 20.37 14.82
CA ALA A 126 -5.25 19.29 15.74
C ALA A 126 -3.89 19.53 16.40
N GLN A 127 -2.91 20.05 15.65
CA GLN A 127 -1.60 20.44 16.17
C GLN A 127 -1.73 21.51 17.26
N SER A 128 -2.48 22.58 16.96
CA SER A 128 -2.70 23.70 17.88
C SER A 128 -3.48 23.26 19.13
N ALA A 129 -4.55 22.47 18.94
CA ALA A 129 -5.36 21.92 20.02
C ALA A 129 -4.57 20.97 20.91
N SER A 130 -3.74 20.10 20.33
CA SER A 130 -2.88 19.18 21.08
C SER A 130 -1.81 19.92 21.89
N ALA A 131 -1.20 20.96 21.32
CA ALA A 131 -0.26 21.81 22.04
C ALA A 131 -0.93 22.50 23.24
N ALA A 132 -2.15 23.02 23.05
CA ALA A 132 -2.92 23.66 24.13
C ALA A 132 -3.37 22.66 25.22
N ALA A 133 -3.71 21.43 24.86
CA ALA A 133 -4.16 20.40 25.78
C ALA A 133 -3.01 19.63 26.49
N SER A 134 -1.78 19.72 26.00
CA SER A 134 -0.64 18.94 26.50
C SER A 134 -0.40 19.13 28.01
N SER A 135 -0.49 20.37 28.50
CA SER A 135 -0.30 20.66 29.95
C SER A 135 -1.42 20.09 30.80
N ASP A 136 -2.66 20.16 30.34
CA ASP A 136 -3.82 19.60 31.03
C ASP A 136 -3.77 18.07 31.06
N LEU A 137 -3.34 17.45 29.96
CA LEU A 137 -3.12 16.01 29.89
C LEU A 137 -2.00 15.59 30.85
N LEU A 138 -0.89 16.33 30.89
CA LEU A 138 0.20 16.08 31.84
C LEU A 138 -0.29 16.20 33.30
N ASN A 139 -1.10 17.22 33.61
CA ASN A 139 -1.70 17.40 34.93
C ASN A 139 -2.63 16.23 35.29
N LEU A 140 -3.41 15.73 34.33
CA LEU A 140 -4.26 14.55 34.52
C LEU A 140 -3.41 13.31 34.83
N LEU A 141 -2.31 13.11 34.10
CA LEU A 141 -1.36 12.00 34.32
C LEU A 141 -0.61 12.12 35.65
N GLY A 142 -0.46 13.34 36.18
CA GLY A 142 0.12 13.61 37.50
C GLY A 142 -0.88 13.50 38.65
N HIS A 143 -2.16 13.22 38.36
CA HIS A 143 -3.20 13.23 39.37
C HIS A 143 -2.97 12.11 40.40
N PRO A 144 -2.97 12.39 41.72
CA PRO A 144 -2.63 11.40 42.76
C PRO A 144 -3.44 10.10 42.68
N ARG A 145 -4.73 10.20 42.35
CA ARG A 145 -5.60 9.03 42.16
C ARG A 145 -5.16 8.15 40.97
N LEU A 146 -4.78 8.76 39.85
CA LEU A 146 -4.31 8.03 38.67
C LEU A 146 -3.02 7.28 39.02
N LEU A 147 -2.06 7.98 39.63
CA LEU A 147 -0.78 7.39 40.04
C LEU A 147 -0.97 6.25 41.05
N GLN A 148 -1.84 6.43 42.06
CA GLN A 148 -2.17 5.39 43.03
C GLN A 148 -2.80 4.17 42.36
N HIS A 149 -3.67 4.38 41.37
CA HIS A 149 -4.33 3.31 40.62
C HIS A 149 -3.33 2.56 39.73
N LEU A 150 -2.44 3.26 39.02
CA LEU A 150 -1.37 2.60 38.24
C LEU A 150 -0.39 1.83 39.14
N GLN A 151 -0.09 2.35 40.34
CA GLN A 151 0.72 1.64 41.32
C GLN A 151 0.06 0.35 41.82
N SER A 152 -1.27 0.33 41.96
CA SER A 152 -2.00 -0.87 42.42
C SER A 152 -1.98 -2.00 41.38
N PHE A 153 -1.78 -1.70 40.10
CA PHE A 153 -1.61 -2.72 39.06
C PHE A 153 -0.25 -3.43 39.10
N GLY A 154 0.76 -2.83 39.74
CA GLY A 154 2.12 -3.36 39.79
C GLY A 154 2.88 -3.31 38.45
N GLY A 155 4.05 -3.97 38.40
CA GLY A 155 4.87 -4.09 37.18
C GLY A 155 5.19 -2.76 36.51
N VAL A 156 5.16 -2.75 35.17
CA VAL A 156 5.53 -1.57 34.34
C VAL A 156 4.65 -0.36 34.63
N ALA A 157 3.36 -0.54 34.94
CA ALA A 157 2.48 0.58 35.29
C ALA A 157 2.90 1.25 36.61
N ALA A 158 3.25 0.45 37.63
CA ALA A 158 3.75 0.98 38.89
C ALA A 158 5.13 1.64 38.75
N ASP A 159 6.01 1.09 37.91
CA ASP A 159 7.31 1.67 37.61
C ASP A 159 7.20 3.03 36.94
N LEU A 160 6.32 3.16 35.94
CA LEU A 160 6.08 4.43 35.26
C LEU A 160 5.39 5.46 36.15
N ALA A 161 4.44 5.03 36.99
CA ALA A 161 3.80 5.90 37.96
C ALA A 161 4.79 6.49 38.99
N ARG A 162 5.87 5.76 39.32
CA ARG A 162 6.97 6.28 40.16
C ARG A 162 7.89 7.25 39.44
N GLN A 163 8.04 7.12 38.12
CA GLN A 163 8.88 8.00 37.30
C GLN A 163 8.24 9.38 37.09
N GLY A 164 6.91 9.47 37.20
CA GLY A 164 6.16 10.72 37.14
C GLY A 164 5.36 10.93 35.85
N PRO A 165 4.62 12.05 35.76
CA PRO A 165 3.68 12.29 34.67
C PRO A 165 4.35 12.44 33.29
N GLU A 166 5.58 12.95 33.22
CA GLU A 166 6.32 13.11 31.97
C GLU A 166 6.67 11.75 31.35
N ALA A 167 7.10 10.80 32.18
CA ALA A 167 7.37 9.43 31.74
C ALA A 167 6.10 8.72 31.27
N LEU A 168 4.97 8.95 31.97
CA LEU A 168 3.67 8.44 31.56
C LEU A 168 3.21 9.04 30.22
N LEU A 169 3.37 10.35 30.02
CA LEU A 169 2.99 11.01 28.77
C LEU A 169 3.85 10.53 27.60
N SER A 170 5.17 10.43 27.81
CA SER A 170 6.09 9.91 26.79
C SER A 170 5.74 8.47 26.42
N ARG A 171 5.45 7.63 27.41
CA ARG A 171 5.04 6.25 27.18
C ARG A 171 3.70 6.15 26.45
N LEU A 172 2.71 6.94 26.87
CA LEU A 172 1.39 6.99 26.23
C LEU A 172 1.51 7.33 24.74
N ARG A 173 2.28 8.37 24.41
CA ARG A 173 2.51 8.77 23.01
C ARG A 173 3.21 7.68 22.21
N ALA A 174 4.24 7.04 22.77
CA ALA A 174 4.90 5.91 22.12
C ALA A 174 3.96 4.71 21.90
N ASP A 175 3.06 4.42 22.85
CA ASP A 175 2.09 3.34 22.70
C ASP A 175 1.02 3.67 21.65
N MET A 176 0.61 4.94 21.57
CA MET A 176 -0.28 5.43 20.52
C MET A 176 0.35 5.25 19.13
N GLU A 177 1.63 5.56 18.95
CA GLU A 177 2.34 5.38 17.67
C GLU A 177 2.27 3.95 17.12
N VAL A 178 2.21 2.95 18.01
CA VAL A 178 2.14 1.52 17.63
C VAL A 178 0.74 0.92 17.78
N THR A 179 -0.26 1.76 18.04
CA THR A 179 -1.64 1.30 18.13
C THR A 179 -2.20 0.94 16.77
N GLU A 180 -2.82 -0.24 16.71
CA GLU A 180 -3.45 -0.76 15.50
C GLU A 180 -4.65 0.08 15.11
N LEU A 181 -4.73 0.35 13.81
CA LEU A 181 -5.90 0.91 13.15
C LEU A 181 -6.61 -0.24 12.46
N LEU A 182 -7.89 -0.47 12.77
CA LEU A 182 -8.63 -1.59 12.20
C LEU A 182 -9.96 -1.15 11.64
N THR A 183 -10.39 -1.87 10.62
CA THR A 183 -11.77 -1.85 10.14
C THR A 183 -12.24 -3.29 10.02
N SER A 184 -13.54 -3.52 10.11
CA SER A 184 -14.09 -4.87 10.18
C SER A 184 -15.38 -4.98 9.41
N PHE A 185 -15.64 -6.18 8.92
CA PHE A 185 -16.86 -6.52 8.21
C PHE A 185 -17.23 -7.99 8.38
N PRO A 186 -18.51 -8.35 8.19
CA PRO A 186 -18.96 -9.73 8.28
C PRO A 186 -18.39 -10.61 7.17
N ALA A 187 -18.16 -11.89 7.47
CA ALA A 187 -17.75 -12.85 6.45
C ALA A 187 -18.93 -13.30 5.57
N ASP A 188 -20.15 -13.22 6.09
CA ASP A 188 -21.38 -13.63 5.42
C ASP A 188 -22.39 -12.49 5.47
N ALA A 189 -23.13 -12.25 4.38
CA ALA A 189 -24.21 -11.27 4.35
C ALA A 189 -25.36 -11.62 5.32
N ALA A 190 -25.47 -12.90 5.72
CA ALA A 190 -26.41 -13.37 6.74
C ALA A 190 -25.94 -13.10 8.19
N GLU A 191 -24.68 -12.71 8.41
CA GLU A 191 -24.29 -12.08 9.67
C GLU A 191 -24.86 -10.66 9.62
N GLU A 192 -26.12 -10.47 10.05
CA GLU A 192 -26.88 -9.21 9.95
C GLU A 192 -25.99 -8.00 10.26
N PRO A 193 -25.54 -7.25 9.23
CA PRO A 193 -24.80 -6.04 9.49
C PRO A 193 -25.81 -4.98 9.91
N ILE A 194 -25.56 -4.34 11.05
CA ILE A 194 -26.41 -3.25 11.54
C ILE A 194 -26.42 -2.10 10.55
N MET A 195 -25.26 -1.81 9.95
CA MET A 195 -25.08 -0.70 9.01
C MET A 195 -24.72 -1.17 7.61
N CYS A 196 -24.87 -0.26 6.63
CA CYS A 196 -24.43 -0.43 5.25
C CYS A 196 -22.92 -0.72 5.16
N GLY A 197 -22.56 -2.01 5.16
CA GLY A 197 -21.18 -2.45 5.34
C GLY A 197 -20.71 -3.46 4.30
N MET A 198 -19.39 -3.58 4.19
CA MET A 198 -18.73 -4.60 3.37
C MET A 198 -19.10 -6.00 3.85
N ASN A 199 -18.89 -7.01 3.02
CA ASN A 199 -18.76 -8.40 3.45
C ASN A 199 -17.62 -9.07 2.68
N LEU A 200 -17.22 -10.29 3.07
CA LEU A 200 -16.10 -10.97 2.42
C LEU A 200 -16.30 -11.15 0.91
N SER A 201 -17.51 -11.44 0.44
CA SER A 201 -17.78 -11.58 -1.00
C SER A 201 -17.52 -10.27 -1.74
N ILE A 202 -17.99 -9.15 -1.21
CA ILE A 202 -17.76 -7.82 -1.81
C ILE A 202 -16.26 -7.51 -1.75
N ALA A 203 -15.63 -7.69 -0.59
CA ALA A 203 -14.21 -7.40 -0.35
C ALA A 203 -13.28 -8.16 -1.31
N THR A 204 -13.55 -9.43 -1.58
CA THR A 204 -12.76 -10.25 -2.51
C THR A 204 -12.84 -9.81 -3.97
N SER A 205 -13.89 -9.07 -4.33
CA SER A 205 -14.11 -8.56 -5.69
C SER A 205 -13.72 -7.09 -5.88
N ALA A 206 -13.43 -6.39 -4.78
CA ALA A 206 -13.14 -4.97 -4.77
C ALA A 206 -11.63 -4.71 -4.87
N GLN A 207 -11.26 -3.62 -5.55
CA GLN A 207 -9.85 -3.16 -5.63
C GLN A 207 -9.41 -2.39 -4.38
N HIS A 208 -10.39 -1.89 -3.62
CA HIS A 208 -10.21 -1.14 -2.38
C HIS A 208 -11.34 -1.45 -1.42
N LEU A 209 -11.16 -1.04 -0.16
CA LEU A 209 -12.24 -1.10 0.81
C LEU A 209 -13.26 0.01 0.52
N TYR A 210 -14.50 -0.36 0.20
CA TYR A 210 -15.58 0.61 0.00
C TYR A 210 -16.06 1.19 1.33
N ASN A 211 -16.38 2.49 1.33
CA ASN A 211 -17.16 3.08 2.41
C ASN A 211 -18.66 2.72 2.28
N SER A 212 -19.43 3.00 3.34
CA SER A 212 -20.88 2.75 3.40
C SER A 212 -21.65 3.43 2.26
N TRP A 213 -21.21 4.62 1.85
CA TRP A 213 -21.83 5.42 0.79
C TRP A 213 -21.59 4.84 -0.60
N GLU A 214 -20.38 4.35 -0.89
CA GLU A 214 -20.05 3.67 -2.14
C GLU A 214 -20.90 2.40 -2.28
N LEU A 215 -21.04 1.63 -1.19
CA LEU A 215 -21.87 0.43 -1.17
C LEU A 215 -23.34 0.73 -1.46
N ASN A 216 -23.86 1.83 -0.91
CA ASN A 216 -25.22 2.28 -1.15
C ASN A 216 -25.42 2.66 -2.63
N VAL A 217 -24.55 3.52 -3.17
CA VAL A 217 -24.63 3.98 -4.57
C VAL A 217 -24.48 2.83 -5.57
N LEU A 218 -23.60 1.87 -5.28
CA LEU A 218 -23.36 0.71 -6.13
C LEU A 218 -24.42 -0.40 -5.95
N GLY A 219 -25.32 -0.29 -4.98
CA GLY A 219 -26.32 -1.31 -4.67
C GLY A 219 -25.70 -2.65 -4.25
N LEU A 220 -24.51 -2.61 -3.63
CA LEU A 220 -23.75 -3.81 -3.26
C LEU A 220 -24.11 -4.33 -1.87
N SER A 221 -24.67 -3.48 -1.00
CA SER A 221 -25.15 -3.89 0.32
C SER A 221 -26.68 -3.97 0.32
N SER A 222 -27.21 -5.05 0.91
CA SER A 222 -28.64 -5.29 1.07
C SER A 222 -29.23 -4.62 2.32
N HIS A 223 -28.37 -4.06 3.19
CA HIS A 223 -28.74 -3.53 4.50
C HIS A 223 -28.20 -2.11 4.64
N CYS A 224 -28.87 -1.15 4.01
CA CYS A 224 -28.59 0.28 4.18
C CYS A 224 -29.83 0.94 4.77
N ASP A 225 -29.92 0.96 6.10
CA ASP A 225 -30.99 1.66 6.81
C ASP A 225 -30.84 3.17 6.60
N PHE A 226 -31.90 3.80 6.09
CA PHE A 226 -31.89 5.20 5.74
C PHE A 226 -31.77 6.12 6.97
N ASP A 227 -32.37 5.75 8.10
CA ASP A 227 -32.31 6.58 9.32
C ASP A 227 -30.93 6.50 9.99
N GLU A 228 -30.28 5.34 9.95
CA GLU A 228 -28.90 5.20 10.39
C GLU A 228 -27.94 5.99 9.49
N GLN A 229 -28.12 5.94 8.16
CA GLN A 229 -27.32 6.73 7.23
C GLN A 229 -27.50 8.24 7.42
N LYS A 230 -28.70 8.74 7.76
CA LYS A 230 -28.87 10.16 8.12
C LYS A 230 -28.02 10.55 9.31
N MET A 231 -28.00 9.71 10.34
CA MET A 231 -27.16 9.93 11.51
C MET A 231 -25.69 9.96 11.11
N GLU A 232 -25.25 8.95 10.36
CA GLU A 232 -23.88 8.86 9.85
C GLU A 232 -23.47 10.12 9.06
N ASP A 233 -24.32 10.56 8.13
CA ASP A 233 -24.06 11.77 7.32
C ASP A 233 -23.88 13.01 8.22
N MET A 234 -24.78 13.22 9.17
CA MET A 234 -24.69 14.34 10.11
C MET A 234 -23.41 14.28 10.97
N MET A 235 -23.02 13.09 11.43
CA MET A 235 -21.83 12.91 12.26
C MET A 235 -20.56 13.16 11.44
N GLN A 236 -20.48 12.63 10.22
CA GLN A 236 -19.37 12.87 9.30
C GLN A 236 -19.21 14.36 8.97
N GLN A 237 -20.31 15.08 8.77
CA GLN A 237 -20.27 16.53 8.55
C GLN A 237 -19.80 17.28 9.81
N SER A 238 -20.36 16.95 10.98
CA SER A 238 -20.15 17.72 12.21
C SER A 238 -18.79 17.49 12.87
N PHE A 239 -18.29 16.25 12.84
CA PHE A 239 -17.05 15.87 13.52
C PHE A 239 -15.83 15.80 12.60
N PHE A 240 -16.03 15.38 11.35
CA PHE A 240 -14.93 15.16 10.42
C PHE A 240 -14.86 16.24 9.33
N GLY A 241 -15.87 17.11 9.20
CA GLY A 241 -15.91 18.18 8.22
C GLY A 241 -16.19 17.70 6.79
N CYS A 242 -16.80 16.52 6.63
CA CYS A 242 -17.25 16.05 5.32
C CYS A 242 -18.28 17.02 4.71
N ARG A 243 -18.29 17.14 3.37
CA ARG A 243 -19.29 17.97 2.66
C ARG A 243 -20.67 17.36 2.76
N ALA A 244 -21.70 18.19 2.87
CA ALA A 244 -23.08 17.75 2.68
C ALA A 244 -23.28 17.22 1.26
N PHE A 245 -24.16 16.22 1.13
CA PHE A 245 -24.51 15.68 -0.18
C PHE A 245 -25.41 16.64 -0.98
N THR A 246 -25.18 16.75 -2.27
CA THR A 246 -25.97 17.56 -3.21
C THR A 246 -27.38 17.04 -3.42
N GLY A 247 -27.61 15.74 -3.27
CA GLY A 247 -28.94 15.13 -3.31
C GLY A 247 -29.76 15.39 -2.04
N GLY A 248 -29.15 15.96 -1.00
CA GLY A 248 -29.74 16.14 0.31
C GLY A 248 -29.24 15.12 1.32
N LEU A 249 -29.81 15.16 2.53
CA LEU A 249 -29.33 14.37 3.67
C LEU A 249 -29.31 12.87 3.34
N ALA A 250 -28.15 12.23 3.53
CA ALA A 250 -27.89 10.82 3.24
C ALA A 250 -28.19 10.40 1.78
N GLN A 251 -28.13 11.34 0.82
CA GLN A 251 -28.43 11.08 -0.59
C GLN A 251 -27.25 11.53 -1.47
N PRO A 252 -26.17 10.75 -1.57
CA PRO A 252 -25.12 10.99 -2.56
C PRO A 252 -25.71 10.93 -3.97
N SER A 253 -25.42 11.96 -4.77
CA SER A 253 -25.87 12.07 -6.17
C SER A 253 -25.04 11.23 -7.14
N SER A 254 -23.84 10.81 -6.74
CA SER A 254 -22.90 10.08 -7.58
C SER A 254 -21.92 9.25 -6.76
N ILE A 255 -21.26 8.30 -7.43
CA ILE A 255 -20.17 7.51 -6.83
C ILE A 255 -18.96 8.37 -6.45
N THR A 256 -18.70 9.45 -7.19
CA THR A 256 -17.63 10.40 -6.89
C THR A 256 -17.89 11.10 -5.56
N GLU A 257 -19.14 11.51 -5.34
CA GLU A 257 -19.55 12.15 -4.10
C GLU A 257 -19.55 11.19 -2.91
N ALA A 258 -19.94 9.93 -3.14
CA ALA A 258 -19.81 8.88 -2.13
C ALA A 258 -18.35 8.61 -1.75
N ARG A 259 -17.41 8.63 -2.71
CA ARG A 259 -15.97 8.44 -2.49
C ARG A 259 -15.30 9.56 -1.69
N ASP A 260 -15.90 10.75 -1.67
CA ASP A 260 -15.42 11.86 -0.86
C ASP A 260 -15.67 11.66 0.65
N ARG A 261 -16.47 10.66 1.03
CA ARG A 261 -16.72 10.30 2.42
C ARG A 261 -15.64 9.40 3.01
N LEU A 262 -15.53 9.44 4.34
CA LEU A 262 -14.53 8.68 5.09
C LEU A 262 -14.89 7.20 5.18
N ILE A 263 -13.88 6.38 5.45
CA ILE A 263 -14.02 5.01 5.92
C ILE A 263 -13.83 5.02 7.44
N TYR A 264 -14.80 4.48 8.18
CA TYR A 264 -14.66 4.32 9.61
C TYR A 264 -13.60 3.28 9.95
N VAL A 265 -12.73 3.68 10.86
CA VAL A 265 -11.61 2.91 11.39
C VAL A 265 -11.66 3.05 12.90
N ALA A 266 -11.30 2.01 13.61
CA ALA A 266 -11.17 2.04 15.06
C ALA A 266 -9.71 2.02 15.46
N TYR A 267 -9.42 2.73 16.53
CA TYR A 267 -8.09 2.77 17.11
C TYR A 267 -8.04 1.92 18.37
N ASN A 268 -7.32 0.80 18.30
CA ASN A 268 -7.32 -0.27 19.30
C ASN A 268 -6.46 0.06 20.54
N ILE A 269 -6.74 1.19 21.20
CA ILE A 269 -6.02 1.60 22.40
C ILE A 269 -6.27 0.65 23.59
N MET A 270 -7.34 -0.16 23.55
CA MET A 270 -7.61 -1.21 24.55
C MET A 270 -6.82 -2.52 24.34
N ARG A 271 -6.06 -2.60 23.24
CA ARG A 271 -5.23 -3.76 22.87
C ARG A 271 -6.03 -5.07 22.82
N LEU A 272 -7.24 -5.00 22.27
CA LEU A 272 -8.10 -6.17 22.08
C LEU A 272 -7.45 -7.11 21.06
N ASP A 273 -7.49 -8.41 21.33
CA ASP A 273 -7.04 -9.46 20.42
C ASP A 273 -7.83 -9.43 19.10
N GLU A 274 -9.13 -9.18 19.15
CA GLU A 274 -9.97 -8.93 17.98
C GLU A 274 -9.95 -7.47 17.47
N GLY A 275 -9.21 -6.55 18.10
CA GLY A 275 -9.15 -5.15 17.70
C GLY A 275 -10.33 -4.29 18.16
N VAL A 276 -11.56 -4.62 17.74
CA VAL A 276 -12.78 -3.86 18.05
C VAL A 276 -13.91 -4.81 18.36
N CYS A 277 -14.70 -4.49 19.39
CA CYS A 277 -15.96 -5.16 19.64
C CYS A 277 -17.02 -4.18 20.17
N ARG A 278 -18.24 -4.24 19.62
CA ARG A 278 -19.41 -3.49 20.09
C ARG A 278 -20.41 -4.43 20.80
N LEU A 279 -21.43 -3.82 21.41
CA LEU A 279 -22.54 -4.37 22.19
C LEU A 279 -23.34 -5.43 21.47
N ASN A 280 -23.89 -6.38 22.23
CA ASN A 280 -24.92 -7.35 21.83
C ASN A 280 -24.67 -8.26 20.62
N GLU A 281 -23.65 -7.99 19.83
CA GLU A 281 -23.03 -8.89 18.86
C GLU A 281 -21.61 -8.37 18.58
N CYS A 282 -20.71 -9.21 18.08
CA CYS A 282 -19.57 -8.72 17.30
C CYS A 282 -20.10 -8.12 15.98
N GLN A 283 -20.77 -6.95 16.08
CA GLN A 283 -21.66 -6.33 15.08
C GLN A 283 -20.91 -5.86 13.84
N TYR A 284 -19.64 -5.48 13.99
CA TYR A 284 -18.82 -5.07 12.87
C TYR A 284 -18.15 -6.25 12.15
N GLY A 285 -18.57 -7.48 12.45
CA GLY A 285 -18.27 -8.66 11.65
C GLY A 285 -17.17 -9.58 12.17
N SER A 286 -16.98 -10.69 11.47
CA SER A 286 -16.05 -11.77 11.83
C SER A 286 -14.65 -11.64 11.20
N VAL A 287 -14.47 -10.67 10.29
CA VAL A 287 -13.20 -10.35 9.61
C VAL A 287 -12.76 -8.94 9.98
N ARG A 288 -11.50 -8.77 10.36
CA ARG A 288 -10.87 -7.47 10.59
C ARG A 288 -9.63 -7.30 9.72
N LEU A 289 -9.43 -6.10 9.22
CA LEU A 289 -8.22 -5.68 8.53
C LEU A 289 -7.46 -4.76 9.46
N VAL A 290 -6.24 -5.16 9.85
CA VAL A 290 -5.29 -4.22 10.46
C VAL A 290 -4.66 -3.43 9.32
N LEU A 291 -4.83 -2.12 9.38
CA LEU A 291 -4.46 -1.20 8.33
C LEU A 291 -3.02 -0.71 8.48
N SER A 292 -2.41 -0.38 7.35
CA SER A 292 -1.06 0.19 7.29
C SER A 292 -1.06 1.62 7.85
N ARG A 293 -0.46 1.82 9.03
CA ARG A 293 -0.38 3.14 9.66
C ARG A 293 0.32 4.17 8.75
N GLU A 294 1.39 3.77 8.07
CA GLU A 294 2.08 4.62 7.09
C GLU A 294 1.14 5.07 5.96
N TYR A 295 0.31 4.15 5.45
CA TYR A 295 -0.68 4.46 4.42
C TYR A 295 -1.70 5.49 4.93
N LEU A 296 -2.12 5.34 6.20
CA LEU A 296 -3.15 6.13 6.85
C LEU A 296 -2.64 7.45 7.48
N ARG A 297 -1.32 7.63 7.58
CA ARG A 297 -0.66 8.70 8.37
C ARG A 297 -1.22 10.09 8.09
N ASN A 298 -1.34 10.43 6.80
CA ASN A 298 -1.74 11.76 6.34
C ASN A 298 -3.18 11.82 5.86
N MET A 299 -4.05 10.92 6.33
CA MET A 299 -5.46 10.89 5.91
C MET A 299 -6.42 10.48 7.04
N THR A 300 -5.94 10.28 8.26
CA THR A 300 -6.78 9.78 9.37
C THR A 300 -7.07 10.88 10.38
N LEU A 301 -8.35 11.12 10.61
CA LEU A 301 -8.86 11.99 11.67
C LEU A 301 -9.32 11.13 12.85
N LEU A 302 -9.11 11.60 14.08
CA LEU A 302 -9.42 10.89 15.33
C LEU A 302 -10.45 11.67 16.13
N VAL A 303 -11.40 10.97 16.73
CA VAL A 303 -12.39 11.54 17.65
C VAL A 303 -12.38 10.75 18.98
N PRO A 304 -12.67 11.40 20.11
CA PRO A 304 -12.46 10.83 21.43
C PRO A 304 -13.42 9.69 21.78
N VAL A 305 -14.50 9.46 21.03
CA VAL A 305 -15.49 8.40 21.31
C VAL A 305 -16.23 8.08 20.00
N ASP A 306 -16.90 6.93 19.95
CA ASP A 306 -17.83 6.58 18.87
C ASP A 306 -18.86 7.69 18.65
N THR A 307 -18.96 8.19 17.41
CA THR A 307 -19.84 9.34 17.11
C THR A 307 -21.32 8.97 17.07
N GLY A 308 -21.64 7.71 16.78
CA GLY A 308 -23.00 7.17 16.90
C GLY A 308 -23.45 7.05 18.35
N TRP A 309 -22.53 6.78 19.28
CA TRP A 309 -22.83 6.78 20.72
C TRP A 309 -22.94 8.19 21.26
N TRP A 310 -22.02 9.07 20.86
CA TRP A 310 -22.09 10.47 21.24
C TRP A 310 -23.43 11.07 20.81
N SER A 311 -23.92 10.77 19.61
CA SER A 311 -25.22 11.29 19.15
C SER A 311 -26.38 10.77 20.02
N ALA A 312 -26.41 9.47 20.33
CA ALA A 312 -27.46 8.87 21.15
C ALA A 312 -27.50 9.43 22.59
N ASP A 313 -26.33 9.58 23.22
CA ASP A 313 -26.24 10.01 24.63
C ASP A 313 -26.32 11.55 24.77
N CYS A 314 -25.68 12.31 23.87
CA CYS A 314 -25.53 13.76 24.00
C CYS A 314 -26.56 14.60 23.24
N LYS A 315 -27.06 14.12 22.09
CA LYS A 315 -28.03 14.86 21.29
C LYS A 315 -29.46 14.51 21.66
N ASP A 316 -29.75 13.21 21.81
CA ASP A 316 -31.12 12.74 22.04
C ASP A 316 -31.45 12.56 23.54
N MET A 317 -30.45 12.65 24.43
CA MET A 317 -30.56 12.41 25.90
C MET A 317 -31.33 11.12 26.27
N SER A 318 -31.41 10.18 25.33
CA SER A 318 -32.22 8.96 25.43
C SER A 318 -31.36 7.71 25.58
N GLY A 319 -30.06 7.85 25.34
CA GLY A 319 -29.10 6.79 25.56
C GLY A 319 -29.01 6.37 27.03
N PRO A 320 -28.83 5.07 27.32
CA PRO A 320 -28.84 4.54 28.69
C PRO A 320 -27.60 4.95 29.52
N HIS A 321 -26.73 5.83 29.00
CA HIS A 321 -25.39 6.05 29.52
C HIS A 321 -25.11 7.53 29.82
N THR A 322 -24.38 7.74 30.92
CA THR A 322 -24.08 9.06 31.50
C THR A 322 -22.70 9.54 31.07
N ILE A 323 -22.46 9.75 29.77
CA ILE A 323 -21.21 10.38 29.29
C ILE A 323 -21.25 11.90 29.50
N ASN A 324 -20.09 12.51 29.79
CA ASN A 324 -20.01 13.94 30.04
C ASN A 324 -19.90 14.74 28.72
N CYS A 325 -21.04 15.01 28.08
CA CYS A 325 -21.11 15.73 26.80
C CYS A 325 -20.42 17.10 26.79
N SER A 326 -20.34 17.78 27.94
CA SER A 326 -19.65 19.06 28.05
C SER A 326 -18.13 18.97 27.87
N ALA A 327 -17.55 17.78 27.98
CA ALA A 327 -16.12 17.54 27.81
C ALA A 327 -15.65 17.60 26.35
N TRP A 328 -16.57 17.51 25.40
CA TRP A 328 -16.28 17.60 23.97
C TRP A 328 -17.47 18.22 23.21
N PRO A 329 -17.65 19.55 23.30
CA PRO A 329 -18.79 20.25 22.72
C PRO A 329 -18.65 20.40 21.20
N LEU A 330 -19.75 20.43 20.47
CA LEU A 330 -19.73 20.73 19.03
C LEU A 330 -19.79 22.26 18.77
N PRO A 331 -19.03 22.80 17.79
CA PRO A 331 -17.99 22.11 17.01
C PRO A 331 -16.72 21.87 17.84
N SER A 332 -16.08 20.71 17.64
CA SER A 332 -14.77 20.40 18.20
C SER A 332 -13.84 19.90 17.11
N GLU A 333 -12.55 20.18 17.29
CA GLU A 333 -11.53 19.74 16.33
C GLU A 333 -11.24 18.25 16.53
N PRO A 334 -11.21 17.44 15.45
CA PRO A 334 -10.69 16.08 15.50
C PRO A 334 -9.16 16.09 15.64
N GLY A 335 -8.61 15.04 16.24
CA GLY A 335 -7.18 14.77 16.25
C GLY A 335 -6.68 14.16 14.95
N THR A 336 -5.37 13.95 14.86
CA THR A 336 -4.72 13.15 13.81
C THR A 336 -3.83 12.09 14.44
N LEU A 337 -3.24 11.21 13.62
CA LEU A 337 -2.27 10.20 14.10
C LEU A 337 -0.98 10.80 14.68
N GLU A 338 -0.74 12.10 14.50
CA GLU A 338 0.42 12.83 15.03
C GLU A 338 0.03 13.80 16.16
N HIS A 339 -1.23 14.23 16.21
CA HIS A 339 -1.70 15.27 17.12
C HIS A 339 -3.05 14.88 17.75
N TYR A 340 -3.00 14.23 18.91
CA TYR A 340 -4.16 13.60 19.55
C TYR A 340 -4.28 13.87 21.07
N ASP A 341 -3.43 14.71 21.65
CA ASP A 341 -3.44 14.97 23.11
C ASP A 341 -4.78 15.51 23.59
N HIS A 342 -5.37 16.44 22.83
CA HIS A 342 -6.70 16.98 23.14
C HIS A 342 -7.80 15.93 23.00
N SER A 343 -7.69 15.00 22.05
CA SER A 343 -8.61 13.88 21.89
C SER A 343 -8.50 12.90 23.06
N LEU A 344 -7.29 12.58 23.54
CA LEU A 344 -7.08 11.74 24.72
C LEU A 344 -7.63 12.40 26.01
N LEU A 345 -7.39 13.70 26.17
CA LEU A 345 -7.93 14.45 27.29
C LEU A 345 -9.46 14.50 27.27
N ALA A 346 -10.05 14.75 26.10
CA ALA A 346 -11.49 14.72 25.89
C ALA A 346 -12.06 13.33 26.17
N HIS A 347 -11.42 12.27 25.67
CA HIS A 347 -11.81 10.88 25.92
C HIS A 347 -11.85 10.58 27.43
N ALA A 348 -10.80 10.92 28.17
CA ALA A 348 -10.73 10.71 29.62
C ALA A 348 -11.87 11.41 30.38
N ARG A 349 -12.27 12.61 29.92
CA ARG A 349 -13.32 13.42 30.54
C ARG A 349 -14.72 12.95 30.13
N LEU A 350 -14.93 12.61 28.85
CA LEU A 350 -16.19 12.10 28.30
C LEU A 350 -16.62 10.80 28.99
N THR A 351 -15.67 9.88 29.12
CA THR A 351 -15.88 8.52 29.63
C THR A 351 -15.70 8.41 31.15
N SER A 352 -15.68 9.57 31.83
CA SER A 352 -15.61 9.63 33.28
C SER A 352 -16.98 9.53 33.93
N PHE A 353 -17.35 8.31 34.33
CA PHE A 353 -18.53 8.11 35.16
C PHE A 353 -18.30 8.77 36.53
N GLU A 354 -19.20 9.67 36.95
CA GLU A 354 -19.10 10.48 38.19
C GLU A 354 -17.93 11.50 38.22
N GLY A 355 -17.41 11.92 37.06
CA GLY A 355 -16.41 12.99 36.97
C GLY A 355 -14.97 12.57 37.33
N GLN A 356 -14.70 11.27 37.37
CA GLN A 356 -13.40 10.71 37.79
C GLN A 356 -12.49 10.39 36.59
N GLY A 357 -12.15 11.38 35.75
CA GLY A 357 -11.34 11.18 34.55
C GLY A 357 -9.96 10.54 34.79
N ALA A 358 -9.39 10.77 35.99
CA ALA A 358 -8.16 10.13 36.44
C ALA A 358 -8.26 8.59 36.49
N ASP A 359 -9.41 8.06 36.93
CA ASP A 359 -9.59 6.61 37.06
C ASP A 359 -9.83 5.94 35.71
N THR A 360 -10.54 6.63 34.80
CA THR A 360 -10.71 6.14 33.42
C THR A 360 -9.39 6.14 32.67
N MET A 361 -8.61 7.23 32.73
CA MET A 361 -7.28 7.28 32.11
C MET A 361 -6.32 6.24 32.73
N ALA A 362 -6.37 6.01 34.05
CA ALA A 362 -5.60 4.94 34.69
C ALA A 362 -5.94 3.55 34.11
N ARG A 363 -7.23 3.26 33.90
CA ARG A 363 -7.68 2.00 33.29
C ARG A 363 -7.20 1.84 31.85
N VAL A 364 -7.34 2.88 31.02
CA VAL A 364 -6.86 2.88 29.63
C VAL A 364 -5.35 2.64 29.58
N LEU A 365 -4.57 3.38 30.37
CA LEU A 365 -3.12 3.19 30.45
C LEU A 365 -2.73 1.80 30.96
N GLY A 366 -3.37 1.33 32.04
CA GLY A 366 -3.15 -0.02 32.56
C GLY A 366 -3.40 -1.07 31.48
N ARG A 367 -4.44 -0.87 30.66
CA ARG A 367 -4.78 -1.71 29.51
C ARG A 367 -3.76 -1.66 28.38
N MET A 368 -3.30 -0.47 28.00
CA MET A 368 -2.26 -0.32 26.97
C MET A 368 -0.96 -1.01 27.37
N LEU A 369 -0.58 -0.90 28.65
CA LEU A 369 0.67 -1.43 29.17
C LEU A 369 0.62 -2.93 29.45
N MET A 370 -0.49 -3.42 30.01
CA MET A 370 -0.61 -4.77 30.58
C MET A 370 -2.01 -5.36 30.34
N PRO A 371 -2.42 -5.55 29.06
CA PRO A 371 -3.81 -5.93 28.75
C PRO A 371 -4.22 -7.29 29.34
N GLU A 372 -3.27 -8.22 29.47
CA GLU A 372 -3.46 -9.56 30.05
C GLU A 372 -3.83 -9.53 31.54
N LYS A 373 -3.45 -8.47 32.27
CA LYS A 373 -3.69 -8.32 33.72
C LYS A 373 -4.92 -7.48 34.05
N MET A 374 -5.58 -6.94 33.02
CA MET A 374 -6.62 -5.93 33.14
C MET A 374 -7.91 -6.41 32.50
N PRO A 375 -8.61 -7.44 33.01
CA PRO A 375 -9.83 -7.94 32.36
C PRO A 375 -10.89 -6.82 32.21
N LEU A 376 -11.66 -6.84 31.11
CA LEU A 376 -12.77 -5.91 30.93
C LEU A 376 -14.01 -6.43 31.67
N ASN A 377 -14.80 -5.53 32.21
CA ASN A 377 -16.07 -5.83 32.85
C ASN A 377 -17.23 -5.64 31.88
N THR A 378 -17.94 -6.75 31.59
CA THR A 378 -19.05 -6.76 30.63
C THR A 378 -20.36 -6.12 31.10
N SER A 379 -20.54 -5.87 32.41
CA SER A 379 -21.82 -5.39 32.95
C SER A 379 -22.12 -3.90 32.83
N GLN A 380 -21.10 -3.05 32.69
CA GLN A 380 -21.31 -1.60 32.88
C GLN A 380 -21.04 -0.75 31.65
N GLY A 381 -20.59 -1.34 30.53
CA GLY A 381 -20.24 -0.60 29.31
C GLY A 381 -19.07 0.37 29.45
N ARG A 382 -18.60 0.65 30.67
CA ARG A 382 -17.53 1.61 30.95
C ARG A 382 -16.26 1.31 30.17
N ASP A 383 -15.91 0.03 30.07
CA ASP A 383 -14.73 -0.43 29.35
C ASP A 383 -14.91 -0.43 27.82
N MET A 384 -16.15 -0.38 27.33
CA MET A 384 -16.44 -0.29 25.91
C MET A 384 -16.21 1.09 25.33
N TYR A 385 -16.32 2.14 26.13
CA TYR A 385 -15.97 3.49 25.70
C TYR A 385 -14.48 3.65 25.44
N GLY A 386 -13.67 2.64 25.73
CA GLY A 386 -12.22 2.75 25.74
C GLY A 386 -11.53 2.78 24.37
N TYR A 387 -12.23 2.88 23.23
CA TYR A 387 -11.56 3.08 21.92
C TYR A 387 -11.74 4.51 21.41
N LEU A 388 -10.82 4.94 20.53
CA LEU A 388 -11.01 6.16 19.75
C LEU A 388 -11.54 5.78 18.38
N GLU A 389 -12.60 6.47 17.95
CA GLU A 389 -13.08 6.33 16.58
C GLU A 389 -12.19 7.18 15.65
N ALA A 390 -11.97 6.66 14.45
CA ALA A 390 -11.15 7.26 13.43
C ALA A 390 -11.87 7.26 12.09
N GLY A 391 -11.58 8.26 11.26
CA GLY A 391 -12.07 8.35 9.89
C GLY A 391 -10.91 8.50 8.92
N ALA A 392 -10.75 7.53 8.01
CA ALA A 392 -9.79 7.61 6.92
C ALA A 392 -10.42 8.37 5.73
N LEU A 393 -9.88 9.55 5.43
CA LEU A 393 -10.28 10.41 4.32
C LEU A 393 -9.64 9.89 3.03
N GLY A 394 -10.33 9.04 2.28
CA GLY A 394 -9.89 8.53 0.99
C GLY A 394 -10.09 7.02 0.83
N GLN A 395 -9.66 6.50 -0.32
CA GLN A 395 -9.78 5.09 -0.69
C GLN A 395 -8.61 4.27 -0.12
N LEU A 396 -8.92 3.09 0.41
CA LEU A 396 -7.97 2.15 0.97
C LEU A 396 -7.72 1.00 -0.02
N TYR A 397 -6.79 1.20 -0.95
CA TYR A 397 -6.48 0.22 -2.01
C TYR A 397 -5.69 -1.00 -1.51
N TYR A 398 -6.03 -2.16 -2.06
CA TYR A 398 -5.29 -3.40 -1.85
C TYR A 398 -4.10 -3.49 -2.83
N PRO A 399 -2.98 -4.16 -2.44
CA PRO A 399 -2.73 -4.72 -1.11
C PRO A 399 -2.24 -3.70 -0.07
N SER A 400 -1.86 -2.49 -0.51
CA SER A 400 -1.06 -1.53 0.25
C SER A 400 -1.69 -0.99 1.54
N ALA A 401 -3.01 -0.94 1.62
CA ALA A 401 -3.71 -0.41 2.79
C ALA A 401 -3.79 -1.40 3.97
N VAL A 402 -3.57 -2.70 3.75
CA VAL A 402 -3.77 -3.76 4.75
C VAL A 402 -2.45 -4.44 5.08
N ARG A 403 -2.24 -4.73 6.37
CA ARG A 403 -1.03 -5.41 6.86
C ARG A 403 -1.26 -6.83 7.33
N ILE A 404 -2.39 -7.09 7.98
CA ILE A 404 -2.75 -8.42 8.47
C ILE A 404 -4.27 -8.55 8.54
N ILE A 405 -4.79 -9.72 8.20
CA ILE A 405 -6.18 -10.09 8.43
C ILE A 405 -6.28 -10.76 9.80
N VAL A 406 -7.22 -10.31 10.62
CA VAL A 406 -7.57 -10.95 11.89
C VAL A 406 -8.96 -11.54 11.78
N ALA A 407 -9.08 -12.84 12.00
CA ALA A 407 -10.30 -13.61 11.80
C ALA A 407 -10.79 -14.24 13.10
N SER A 408 -12.10 -14.13 13.35
CA SER A 408 -12.72 -14.74 14.52
C SER A 408 -12.70 -16.27 14.41
N PHE A 409 -11.95 -16.91 15.32
CA PHE A 409 -11.76 -18.35 15.33
C PHE A 409 -13.07 -19.10 15.58
N SER A 410 -13.86 -18.67 16.55
CA SER A 410 -15.13 -19.31 16.91
C SER A 410 -16.18 -19.20 15.80
N ARG A 411 -16.17 -18.11 15.02
CA ARG A 411 -17.14 -17.87 13.94
C ARG A 411 -16.72 -18.54 12.63
N LEU A 412 -15.45 -18.43 12.25
CA LEU A 412 -15.00 -18.79 10.90
C LEU A 412 -14.23 -20.10 10.83
N PHE A 413 -13.56 -20.54 11.90
CA PHE A 413 -12.74 -21.74 11.81
C PHE A 413 -13.59 -22.99 11.50
N GLY A 414 -13.21 -23.72 10.46
CA GLY A 414 -13.94 -24.89 9.97
C GLY A 414 -15.17 -24.58 9.11
N THR A 415 -15.38 -23.34 8.66
CA THR A 415 -16.49 -22.96 7.75
C THR A 415 -16.05 -22.91 6.28
N MET A 416 -17.01 -22.64 5.38
CA MET A 416 -16.69 -22.36 3.98
C MET A 416 -16.09 -20.96 3.79
N GLN A 417 -16.51 -19.99 4.61
CA GLN A 417 -15.98 -18.63 4.64
C GLN A 417 -14.51 -18.61 5.04
N GLU A 418 -14.04 -19.51 5.92
CA GLU A 418 -12.60 -19.69 6.18
C GLU A 418 -11.81 -19.90 4.88
N LYS A 419 -12.31 -20.75 3.97
CA LYS A 419 -11.58 -21.03 2.72
C LYS A 419 -11.45 -19.78 1.87
N GLY A 420 -12.56 -19.05 1.68
CA GLY A 420 -12.54 -17.79 0.94
C GLY A 420 -11.58 -16.78 1.56
N LEU A 421 -11.55 -16.69 2.89
CA LEU A 421 -10.67 -15.77 3.61
C LEU A 421 -9.19 -16.11 3.42
N ILE A 422 -8.81 -17.39 3.46
CA ILE A 422 -7.43 -17.82 3.24
C ILE A 422 -6.99 -17.55 1.81
N GLU A 423 -7.84 -17.85 0.82
CA GLU A 423 -7.49 -17.59 -0.58
C GLU A 423 -7.39 -16.10 -0.87
N TRP A 424 -8.24 -15.28 -0.24
CA TRP A 424 -8.13 -13.82 -0.32
C TRP A 424 -6.85 -13.29 0.34
N ALA A 425 -6.49 -13.83 1.51
CA ALA A 425 -5.24 -13.48 2.19
C ALA A 425 -4.02 -13.82 1.33
N LYS A 426 -4.01 -15.00 0.70
CA LYS A 426 -2.94 -15.39 -0.24
C LYS A 426 -2.88 -14.51 -1.48
N LEU A 427 -4.03 -14.17 -2.07
CA LEU A 427 -4.12 -13.32 -3.27
C LEU A 427 -3.41 -11.98 -3.09
N HIS A 428 -3.49 -11.40 -1.90
CA HIS A 428 -2.89 -10.11 -1.60
C HIS A 428 -1.61 -10.20 -0.75
N SER A 429 -1.06 -11.41 -0.58
CA SER A 429 0.13 -11.65 0.25
C SER A 429 -0.01 -11.07 1.67
N TRP A 430 -1.19 -11.22 2.26
CA TRP A 430 -1.45 -10.84 3.64
C TRP A 430 -1.35 -12.04 4.59
N PRO A 431 -0.70 -11.87 5.74
CA PRO A 431 -0.79 -12.82 6.83
C PRO A 431 -2.23 -12.89 7.34
N LEU A 432 -2.68 -14.10 7.67
CA LEU A 432 -3.93 -14.36 8.37
C LEU A 432 -3.62 -14.78 9.81
N ALA A 433 -4.25 -14.12 10.76
CA ALA A 433 -4.19 -14.46 12.17
C ALA A 433 -5.60 -14.78 12.71
N TRP A 434 -5.69 -15.83 13.50
CA TRP A 434 -6.90 -16.19 14.24
C TRP A 434 -6.93 -15.48 15.58
N SER A 435 -8.11 -15.06 16.02
CA SER A 435 -8.36 -14.49 17.36
C SER A 435 -9.50 -15.24 18.03
N LEU A 436 -9.42 -15.42 19.36
CA LEU A 436 -10.51 -16.04 20.11
C LEU A 436 -11.67 -15.06 20.28
N GLY A 437 -11.35 -13.81 20.64
CA GLY A 437 -12.35 -12.76 20.82
C GLY A 437 -13.28 -12.94 22.01
N LEU A 438 -14.38 -12.18 21.97
CA LEU A 438 -15.45 -12.25 22.96
C LEU A 438 -16.31 -13.49 22.77
N MET A 439 -16.58 -14.16 23.88
CA MET A 439 -17.41 -15.37 23.96
C MET A 439 -18.16 -15.34 25.29
N ASP A 440 -19.44 -14.94 25.31
CA ASP A 440 -20.23 -14.95 26.55
C ASP A 440 -20.62 -16.38 26.94
N ASP A 441 -20.78 -16.65 28.24
CA ASP A 441 -21.09 -17.97 28.81
C ASP A 441 -22.40 -18.61 28.29
N ASP A 442 -23.32 -17.83 27.71
CA ASP A 442 -24.54 -18.29 27.02
C ASP A 442 -24.40 -18.32 25.47
N GLY A 443 -23.20 -17.99 24.99
CA GLY A 443 -22.76 -17.74 23.63
C GLY A 443 -23.66 -16.81 22.81
N SER A 444 -24.36 -15.90 23.48
CA SER A 444 -24.54 -14.58 22.88
C SER A 444 -23.15 -13.92 22.73
N CYS A 445 -23.00 -13.01 21.77
CA CYS A 445 -21.81 -12.16 21.69
C CYS A 445 -22.16 -10.78 22.27
N GLY A 446 -23.01 -10.78 23.29
CA GLY A 446 -23.59 -9.61 23.87
C GLY A 446 -23.07 -9.25 25.25
N TRP A 447 -22.39 -8.11 25.26
CA TRP A 447 -22.37 -7.18 26.39
C TRP A 447 -23.80 -6.87 26.84
N ASN A 448 -24.37 -7.74 27.66
CA ASN A 448 -25.73 -7.60 28.15
C ASN A 448 -25.77 -6.57 29.29
N PHE A 449 -25.99 -5.32 28.91
CA PHE A 449 -26.19 -4.20 29.85
C PHE A 449 -27.41 -4.32 30.74
N SER A 450 -28.37 -5.19 30.38
CA SER A 450 -29.59 -5.39 31.16
C SER A 450 -29.42 -6.41 32.28
N THR A 451 -28.39 -7.28 32.21
CA THR A 451 -28.08 -8.22 33.29
C THR A 451 -27.15 -7.61 34.33
N ARG A 452 -27.62 -7.50 35.58
CA ARG A 452 -26.84 -7.04 36.74
C ARG A 452 -25.65 -7.94 37.14
N GLY A 453 -25.29 -8.93 36.33
CA GLY A 453 -24.22 -9.89 36.58
C GLY A 453 -23.28 -9.99 35.38
N GLY A 454 -22.47 -8.96 35.17
CA GLY A 454 -21.40 -9.01 34.16
C GLY A 454 -20.26 -9.90 34.62
N HIS A 455 -19.42 -10.29 33.68
CA HIS A 455 -18.27 -11.14 33.92
C HIS A 455 -17.00 -10.44 33.45
N LEU A 456 -15.87 -10.87 34.01
CA LEU A 456 -14.55 -10.38 33.65
C LEU A 456 -14.04 -11.18 32.46
N VAL A 457 -13.71 -10.50 31.36
CA VAL A 457 -13.16 -11.12 30.15
C VAL A 457 -11.78 -10.58 29.83
N THR A 458 -10.84 -11.49 29.63
CA THR A 458 -9.48 -11.17 29.21
C THR A 458 -9.41 -11.16 27.67
N LEU A 459 -9.70 -10.01 27.06
CA LEU A 459 -9.55 -9.77 25.62
C LEU A 459 -8.11 -9.39 25.26
N ALA A 460 -7.19 -10.29 25.55
CA ALA A 460 -5.75 -10.12 25.35
C ALA A 460 -5.08 -11.47 25.02
N GLU A 461 -5.84 -12.43 24.51
CA GLU A 461 -5.32 -13.71 24.06
C GLU A 461 -4.35 -13.50 22.88
N PRO A 462 -3.29 -14.32 22.77
CA PRO A 462 -2.38 -14.24 21.62
C PRO A 462 -3.12 -14.65 20.35
N ARG A 463 -3.00 -13.87 19.28
CA ARG A 463 -3.49 -14.24 17.95
C ARG A 463 -2.63 -15.38 17.39
N LEU A 464 -3.22 -16.31 16.64
CA LEU A 464 -2.48 -17.44 16.08
C LEU A 464 -2.33 -17.31 14.56
N LEU A 465 -1.09 -17.27 14.08
CA LEU A 465 -0.81 -17.21 12.65
C LEU A 465 -1.26 -18.47 11.95
N ASP A 466 -1.97 -18.29 10.84
CA ASP A 466 -2.34 -19.40 9.99
C ASP A 466 -1.12 -19.89 9.18
N PRO A 467 -0.70 -21.16 9.33
CA PRO A 467 0.50 -21.70 8.66
C PRO A 467 0.40 -21.63 7.13
N ARG A 468 -0.81 -21.53 6.56
CA ARG A 468 -1.03 -21.39 5.12
C ARG A 468 -0.65 -20.00 4.58
N THR A 469 -0.47 -19.02 5.47
CA THR A 469 -0.06 -17.64 5.14
C THR A 469 1.18 -17.17 5.91
N ALA A 470 1.62 -17.95 6.92
CA ALA A 470 2.73 -17.57 7.78
C ALA A 470 4.09 -17.45 7.09
N HIS A 471 4.29 -18.16 5.97
CA HIS A 471 5.50 -18.06 5.16
C HIS A 471 5.78 -16.64 4.65
N LEU A 472 4.76 -15.77 4.63
CA LEU A 472 4.86 -14.36 4.26
C LEU A 472 5.59 -13.49 5.31
N LEU A 473 5.72 -13.96 6.56
CA LEU A 473 6.28 -13.19 7.67
C LEU A 473 7.67 -13.66 8.14
N ASN A 474 8.32 -14.57 7.41
CA ASN A 474 9.50 -15.30 7.89
C ASN A 474 9.30 -15.83 9.34
N ALA A 475 8.06 -16.20 9.67
CA ALA A 475 7.67 -16.61 11.01
C ALA A 475 7.72 -18.13 11.11
N THR A 476 8.28 -18.63 12.22
CA THR A 476 8.17 -20.06 12.54
C THR A 476 6.79 -20.32 13.10
N VAL A 477 6.04 -21.22 12.49
CA VAL A 477 4.70 -21.62 12.92
C VAL A 477 4.63 -23.14 12.99
N GLY A 478 3.80 -23.65 13.90
CA GLY A 478 3.56 -25.08 14.08
C GLY A 478 3.00 -25.80 12.84
N SER A 479 2.79 -27.11 12.96
CA SER A 479 2.53 -27.98 11.80
C SER A 479 1.14 -27.76 11.17
N LEU A 480 1.11 -27.58 9.85
CA LEU A 480 -0.13 -27.56 9.04
C LEU A 480 -0.98 -28.84 9.23
N SER A 481 -0.33 -29.97 9.50
CA SER A 481 -1.02 -31.25 9.70
C SER A 481 -1.86 -31.26 10.98
N SER A 482 -1.33 -30.71 12.08
CA SER A 482 -2.01 -30.57 13.36
C SER A 482 -3.24 -29.65 13.24
N LEU A 483 -3.09 -28.51 12.56
CA LEU A 483 -4.20 -27.59 12.32
C LEU A 483 -5.29 -28.22 11.44
N SER A 484 -4.90 -29.00 10.43
CA SER A 484 -5.84 -29.67 9.53
C SER A 484 -6.73 -30.69 10.26
N ASN A 485 -6.18 -31.42 11.23
CA ASN A 485 -6.94 -32.34 12.09
C ASN A 485 -7.97 -31.59 12.95
N LEU A 486 -7.53 -30.50 13.60
CA LEU A 486 -8.40 -29.65 14.42
C LEU A 486 -9.54 -29.04 13.59
N ARG A 487 -9.22 -28.61 12.36
CA ARG A 487 -10.19 -28.08 11.41
C ARG A 487 -11.22 -29.13 10.98
N ALA A 488 -10.79 -30.35 10.67
CA ALA A 488 -11.68 -31.44 10.30
C ALA A 488 -12.66 -31.79 11.43
N GLU A 489 -12.20 -31.74 12.69
CA GLU A 489 -13.04 -31.90 13.87
C GLU A 489 -14.07 -30.77 13.99
N ALA A 490 -13.63 -29.51 13.87
CA ALA A 490 -14.53 -28.35 13.90
C ALA A 490 -15.61 -28.43 12.81
N LEU A 491 -15.23 -28.81 11.57
CA LEU A 491 -16.16 -29.02 10.47
C LEU A 491 -17.17 -30.14 10.77
N ARG A 492 -16.71 -31.29 11.29
CA ARG A 492 -17.61 -32.40 11.66
C ARG A 492 -18.64 -31.98 12.71
N LEU A 493 -18.21 -31.25 13.74
CA LEU A 493 -19.12 -30.73 14.76
C LEU A 493 -20.16 -29.81 14.12
N ARG A 494 -19.73 -28.85 13.28
CA ARG A 494 -20.63 -27.95 12.56
C ARG A 494 -21.68 -28.69 11.73
N LEU A 495 -21.29 -29.73 10.99
CA LEU A 495 -22.19 -30.50 10.12
C LEU A 495 -23.21 -31.36 10.88
N GLN A 496 -22.89 -31.81 12.09
CA GLN A 496 -23.81 -32.66 12.88
C GLN A 496 -24.97 -31.85 13.52
N GLY A 497 -25.06 -30.54 13.27
CA GLY A 497 -25.90 -29.64 14.07
C GLY A 497 -25.47 -29.56 15.54
N ARG A 498 -24.38 -30.28 15.87
CA ARG A 498 -23.63 -30.29 17.10
C ARG A 498 -22.42 -29.37 16.98
N THR A 499 -22.54 -28.29 16.20
CA THR A 499 -21.80 -27.09 16.55
C THR A 499 -21.98 -26.98 18.07
N PRO A 500 -20.94 -26.66 18.84
CA PRO A 500 -21.22 -25.98 20.09
C PRO A 500 -21.94 -24.70 19.63
N LYS A 501 -23.26 -24.77 19.48
CA LYS A 501 -24.11 -23.60 19.63
C LYS A 501 -23.66 -23.09 20.97
N ARG A 502 -22.83 -22.05 20.94
CA ARG A 502 -22.74 -21.15 22.08
C ARG A 502 -22.19 -21.79 23.37
N SER A 503 -21.26 -22.76 23.29
CA SER A 503 -20.51 -23.19 24.47
C SER A 503 -19.10 -22.58 24.43
N PRO A 504 -18.83 -21.50 25.19
CA PRO A 504 -17.49 -20.91 25.26
C PRO A 504 -16.44 -21.88 25.77
N GLN A 505 -16.81 -22.79 26.67
CA GLN A 505 -15.89 -23.80 27.19
C GLN A 505 -15.34 -24.68 26.08
N ALA A 506 -16.19 -25.11 25.14
CA ALA A 506 -15.75 -25.87 23.97
C ALA A 506 -14.79 -25.06 23.10
N TRP A 507 -15.12 -23.81 22.78
CA TRP A 507 -14.25 -22.96 21.95
C TRP A 507 -12.94 -22.59 22.64
N ARG A 508 -12.94 -22.33 23.95
CA ARG A 508 -11.72 -22.14 24.77
C ARG A 508 -10.85 -23.41 24.75
N HIS A 509 -11.45 -24.59 24.79
CA HIS A 509 -10.73 -25.86 24.66
C HIS A 509 -10.13 -26.04 23.25
N PHE A 510 -10.90 -25.76 22.20
CA PHE A 510 -10.40 -25.76 20.81
C PHE A 510 -9.25 -24.77 20.63
N TRP A 511 -9.38 -23.57 21.21
CA TRP A 511 -8.35 -22.55 21.19
C TRP A 511 -7.08 -23.00 21.90
N GLY A 512 -7.18 -23.63 23.08
CA GLY A 512 -6.04 -24.21 23.78
C GLY A 512 -5.26 -25.21 22.91
N ARG A 513 -5.97 -26.13 22.25
CA ARG A 513 -5.34 -27.07 21.29
C ARG A 513 -4.76 -26.38 20.05
N ALA A 514 -5.41 -25.32 19.57
CA ALA A 514 -4.89 -24.53 18.45
C ALA A 514 -3.58 -23.83 18.82
N LYS A 515 -3.49 -23.27 20.04
CA LYS A 515 -2.24 -22.69 20.57
C LYS A 515 -1.13 -23.72 20.56
N GLU A 516 -1.35 -24.87 21.21
CA GLU A 516 -0.37 -25.97 21.24
C GLU A 516 0.06 -26.44 19.84
N ALA A 517 -0.87 -26.48 18.88
CA ALA A 517 -0.60 -26.91 17.51
C ALA A 517 0.17 -25.88 16.67
N LEU A 518 0.06 -24.59 16.98
CA LEU A 518 0.57 -23.49 16.18
C LEU A 518 1.79 -22.79 16.79
N GLU A 519 2.14 -23.05 18.05
CA GLU A 519 3.38 -22.56 18.66
C GLU A 519 4.62 -22.85 17.76
N PRO A 520 5.55 -21.89 17.57
CA PRO A 520 5.63 -20.58 18.20
C PRO A 520 4.87 -19.43 17.47
N GLY A 521 3.89 -19.75 16.61
CA GLY A 521 3.15 -18.80 15.76
C GLY A 521 2.14 -17.88 16.48
N SER A 522 2.41 -17.51 17.72
CA SER A 522 1.58 -16.62 18.54
C SER A 522 2.00 -15.16 18.35
N LEU A 523 1.03 -14.29 18.04
CA LEU A 523 1.18 -12.84 17.87
C LEU A 523 0.38 -12.09 18.93
N ARG A 524 0.75 -10.84 19.20
CA ARG A 524 -0.03 -9.93 20.03
C ARG A 524 -0.01 -8.52 19.43
N PRO A 525 -1.01 -7.67 19.72
CA PRO A 525 -0.92 -6.25 19.40
C PRO A 525 0.40 -5.65 19.93
N LEU A 526 1.08 -4.86 19.10
CA LEU A 526 2.36 -4.23 19.44
C LEU A 526 2.21 -3.27 20.62
N ARG A 527 3.26 -3.13 21.43
CA ARG A 527 3.39 -2.15 22.51
C ARG A 527 4.65 -1.34 22.31
N ALA A 528 4.67 -0.13 22.86
CA ALA A 528 5.88 0.68 22.85
C ALA A 528 7.05 -0.09 23.49
N GLY A 529 8.15 -0.19 22.75
CA GLY A 529 9.35 -0.92 23.17
C GLY A 529 9.37 -2.41 22.83
N ASP A 530 8.31 -2.98 22.23
CA ASP A 530 8.36 -4.36 21.69
C ASP A 530 9.37 -4.48 20.54
N CYS A 531 9.64 -3.38 19.85
CA CYS A 531 10.70 -3.22 18.87
C CYS A 531 11.45 -1.92 19.16
N SER A 532 12.75 -1.86 18.94
CA SER A 532 13.53 -0.61 18.92
C SER A 532 13.14 0.33 17.76
N ASP A 533 12.28 -0.16 16.85
CA ASP A 533 11.57 0.57 15.81
C ASP A 533 10.30 -0.24 15.46
N PRO A 534 9.08 0.24 15.78
CA PRO A 534 7.84 -0.48 15.51
C PRO A 534 7.52 -0.63 14.02
N GLU A 535 8.21 0.09 13.13
CA GLU A 535 8.11 -0.05 11.67
C GLU A 535 9.13 -1.04 11.10
N ARG A 536 10.10 -1.51 11.90
CA ARG A 536 11.07 -2.57 11.54
C ARG A 536 10.65 -3.94 12.06
N LEU A 537 9.50 -4.42 11.61
CA LEU A 537 9.50 -5.81 11.15
C LEU A 537 10.43 -5.81 9.92
N GLU A 538 11.69 -6.15 10.16
CA GLU A 538 12.68 -6.32 9.11
C GLU A 538 12.09 -7.24 8.04
N VAL A 539 11.75 -6.65 6.89
CA VAL A 539 11.76 -7.37 5.62
C VAL A 539 13.12 -8.05 5.60
N PRO A 540 13.20 -9.40 5.61
CA PRO A 540 14.49 -10.05 5.64
C PRO A 540 15.28 -9.60 4.42
N GLN A 541 16.50 -9.15 4.66
CA GLN A 541 17.57 -9.34 3.69
C GLN A 541 17.80 -10.84 3.53
N SER A 542 16.88 -11.53 2.84
CA SER A 542 17.10 -12.90 2.35
C SER A 542 16.89 -12.86 0.85
N SER A 543 18.01 -12.97 0.15
CA SER A 543 18.12 -13.44 -1.22
C SER A 543 17.30 -14.72 -1.43
N GLU A 544 16.15 -14.64 -2.09
CA GLU A 544 15.50 -15.71 -2.88
C GLU A 544 14.21 -15.19 -3.57
N PRO A 545 13.67 -15.86 -4.62
CA PRO A 545 13.59 -15.21 -5.92
C PRO A 545 12.33 -14.43 -6.22
N CYS A 546 12.55 -13.38 -7.00
CA CYS A 546 11.50 -12.67 -7.70
C CYS A 546 10.83 -13.61 -8.73
N ASP A 547 9.86 -14.38 -8.25
CA ASP A 547 9.00 -15.24 -9.05
C ASP A 547 7.53 -14.87 -8.79
N LYS A 548 6.93 -14.25 -9.82
CA LYS A 548 5.55 -14.38 -10.28
C LYS A 548 4.40 -14.11 -9.29
N ASP A 549 4.17 -12.84 -8.99
CA ASP A 549 2.82 -12.35 -8.66
C ASP A 549 2.22 -11.65 -9.88
N ALA A 550 1.45 -12.41 -10.66
CA ALA A 550 0.66 -11.90 -11.77
C ALA A 550 -0.68 -11.34 -11.23
N ASP A 551 -0.75 -10.06 -10.85
CA ASP A 551 -1.98 -9.26 -11.04
C ASP A 551 -1.89 -7.74 -10.78
N SER A 552 -0.75 -7.18 -10.38
CA SER A 552 -0.55 -5.72 -10.37
C SER A 552 0.02 -5.22 -11.70
N GLN A 553 -0.70 -5.44 -12.81
CA GLN A 553 -0.22 -4.97 -14.11
C GLN A 553 -0.35 -3.44 -14.20
N HIS A 554 0.77 -2.73 -14.08
CA HIS A 554 0.82 -1.27 -14.25
C HIS A 554 0.24 -0.89 -15.63
N PRO A 555 -0.77 0.00 -15.74
CA PRO A 555 -1.42 0.32 -17.02
C PRO A 555 -0.44 0.72 -18.14
N ALA A 556 0.63 1.44 -17.80
CA ALA A 556 1.70 1.76 -18.76
C ALA A 556 2.51 0.53 -19.22
N MET A 557 2.73 -0.47 -18.36
CA MET A 557 3.39 -1.72 -18.73
C MET A 557 2.49 -2.53 -19.65
N VAL A 558 1.20 -2.67 -19.33
CA VAL A 558 0.19 -3.34 -20.20
C VAL A 558 0.16 -2.69 -21.57
N PHE A 559 0.08 -1.35 -21.62
CA PHE A 559 0.14 -0.61 -22.88
C PHE A 559 1.40 -0.92 -23.68
N CYS A 560 2.57 -0.98 -23.04
CA CYS A 560 3.82 -1.33 -23.71
C CYS A 560 3.78 -2.77 -24.27
N LEU A 561 3.24 -3.72 -23.52
CA LEU A 561 3.12 -5.13 -23.95
C LEU A 561 2.01 -5.37 -24.98
N ASP A 562 1.00 -4.51 -25.04
CA ASP A 562 -0.03 -4.52 -26.09
C ASP A 562 0.49 -3.86 -27.39
N CYS A 563 1.45 -2.94 -27.27
CA CYS A 563 2.04 -2.19 -28.38
C CYS A 563 3.41 -2.74 -28.81
N THR A 564 3.61 -4.07 -28.87
CA THR A 564 4.91 -4.67 -29.19
C THR A 564 5.50 -4.28 -30.54
N ASP A 565 4.66 -3.92 -31.53
CA ASP A 565 5.12 -3.40 -32.82
C ASP A 565 5.89 -2.08 -32.69
N SER A 566 5.65 -1.34 -31.60
CA SER A 566 6.33 -0.09 -31.25
C SER A 566 7.45 -0.27 -30.22
N ALA A 567 7.86 -1.50 -29.89
CA ALA A 567 8.80 -1.77 -28.80
C ALA A 567 10.12 -1.00 -28.93
N ALA A 568 10.68 -0.84 -30.14
CA ALA A 568 11.92 -0.09 -30.36
C ALA A 568 11.77 1.42 -30.13
N MET A 569 10.59 1.97 -30.37
CA MET A 569 10.29 3.38 -30.11
C MET A 569 10.00 3.59 -28.62
N LEU A 570 9.20 2.72 -28.01
CA LEU A 570 8.86 2.79 -26.59
C LEU A 570 10.10 2.56 -25.71
N SER A 571 10.98 1.61 -26.05
CA SER A 571 12.25 1.40 -25.34
C SER A 571 13.15 2.66 -25.39
N ARG A 572 13.19 3.36 -26.53
CA ARG A 572 13.92 4.63 -26.66
C ARG A 572 13.30 5.74 -25.83
N ALA A 573 11.98 5.86 -25.83
CA ALA A 573 11.29 6.86 -25.00
C ALA A 573 11.54 6.62 -23.51
N LEU A 574 11.45 5.37 -23.05
CA LEU A 574 11.71 4.98 -21.66
C LEU A 574 13.17 5.21 -21.25
N ALA A 575 14.13 4.81 -22.09
CA ALA A 575 15.54 5.07 -21.81
C ALA A 575 15.83 6.58 -21.80
N LYS A 576 15.25 7.34 -22.74
CA LYS A 576 15.47 8.78 -22.83
C LYS A 576 14.84 9.56 -21.68
N SER A 577 13.74 9.09 -21.12
CA SER A 577 13.12 9.73 -19.96
C SER A 577 14.03 9.62 -18.72
N LEU A 578 14.83 8.57 -18.57
CA LEU A 578 15.84 8.51 -17.51
C LEU A 578 16.99 9.53 -17.68
N GLU A 579 17.12 10.13 -18.86
CA GLU A 579 18.15 11.12 -19.18
C GLU A 579 17.69 12.58 -18.99
N GLU A 580 16.44 12.82 -18.54
CA GLU A 580 15.90 14.17 -18.35
C GLU A 580 16.69 14.98 -17.32
N SER A 581 16.94 16.27 -17.64
CA SER A 581 17.78 17.14 -16.81
C SER A 581 17.15 17.55 -15.47
N ASP A 582 15.82 17.57 -15.39
CA ASP A 582 15.05 18.02 -14.22
C ASP A 582 14.30 16.86 -13.54
N LEU A 583 14.85 15.65 -13.62
CA LEU A 583 14.25 14.45 -13.05
C LEU A 583 14.14 14.55 -11.51
N THR A 584 13.01 14.18 -10.92
CA THR A 584 12.87 14.03 -9.46
C THR A 584 13.21 12.62 -9.01
N ILE A 585 13.50 12.43 -7.70
CA ILE A 585 13.85 11.11 -7.15
C ILE A 585 12.76 10.08 -7.41
N ASP A 586 11.53 10.48 -7.16
CA ASP A 586 10.40 9.57 -7.29
C ASP A 586 10.09 9.30 -8.77
N ALA A 587 10.29 10.30 -9.67
CA ALA A 587 10.13 10.11 -11.12
C ALA A 587 11.13 9.09 -11.66
N GLY A 588 12.40 9.22 -11.26
CA GLY A 588 13.46 8.31 -11.70
C GLY A 588 13.22 6.88 -11.23
N LEU A 589 12.81 6.71 -9.97
CA LEU A 589 12.44 5.41 -9.41
C LEU A 589 11.23 4.80 -10.13
N ALA A 590 10.17 5.57 -10.36
CA ALA A 590 8.99 5.09 -11.08
C ALA A 590 9.34 4.63 -12.51
N ARG A 591 10.20 5.38 -13.22
CA ARG A 591 10.62 5.05 -14.59
C ARG A 591 11.47 3.79 -14.65
N ILE A 592 12.41 3.60 -13.72
CA ILE A 592 13.24 2.39 -13.69
C ILE A 592 12.44 1.15 -13.24
N PHE A 593 11.45 1.31 -12.36
CA PHE A 593 10.49 0.25 -12.02
C PHE A 593 9.64 -0.15 -13.22
N LEU A 594 9.10 0.81 -13.97
CA LEU A 594 8.34 0.53 -15.18
C LEU A 594 9.18 -0.22 -16.23
N ILE A 595 10.44 0.17 -16.41
CA ILE A 595 11.39 -0.56 -17.29
C ILE A 595 11.59 -2.00 -16.77
N SER A 596 11.75 -2.17 -15.46
CA SER A 596 11.90 -3.47 -14.83
C SER A 596 10.67 -4.36 -15.03
N ASP A 597 9.47 -3.80 -14.88
CA ASP A 597 8.20 -4.52 -15.09
C ASP A 597 8.04 -4.95 -16.55
N ILE A 598 8.35 -4.06 -17.50
CA ILE A 598 8.33 -4.39 -18.93
C ILE A 598 9.34 -5.51 -19.22
N LEU A 599 10.56 -5.43 -18.68
CA LEU A 599 11.58 -6.46 -18.87
C LEU A 599 11.14 -7.81 -18.31
N HIS A 600 10.63 -7.84 -17.07
CA HIS A 600 10.14 -9.05 -16.42
C HIS A 600 9.01 -9.70 -17.23
N ASN A 601 8.00 -8.92 -17.60
CA ASN A 601 6.82 -9.43 -18.26
C ASN A 601 7.06 -9.73 -19.76
N SER A 602 8.02 -9.06 -20.40
CA SER A 602 8.41 -9.35 -21.79
C SER A 602 9.00 -10.74 -21.99
N ALA A 603 9.53 -11.36 -20.92
CA ALA A 603 10.07 -12.72 -20.95
C ALA A 603 8.95 -13.79 -20.89
N SER A 604 7.80 -13.46 -20.29
CA SER A 604 6.70 -14.40 -20.03
C SER A 604 5.49 -14.18 -20.95
N SER A 605 5.42 -13.06 -21.66
CA SER A 605 4.28 -12.71 -22.52
C SER A 605 4.21 -13.57 -23.80
N SER A 606 3.03 -14.09 -24.11
CA SER A 606 2.73 -14.82 -25.36
C SER A 606 2.64 -13.91 -26.60
N SER A 607 2.81 -12.59 -26.46
CA SER A 607 2.71 -11.63 -27.55
C SER A 607 3.97 -11.64 -28.42
N ARG A 608 3.78 -11.79 -29.74
CA ARG A 608 4.86 -11.70 -30.72
C ARG A 608 5.52 -10.33 -30.62
N GLY A 609 6.83 -10.30 -30.41
CA GLY A 609 7.64 -9.06 -30.41
C GLY A 609 7.90 -8.46 -29.02
N ALA A 610 7.31 -8.96 -27.94
CA ALA A 610 7.60 -8.45 -26.59
C ALA A 610 9.07 -8.64 -26.19
N THR A 611 9.70 -9.73 -26.61
CA THR A 611 11.15 -9.97 -26.42
C THR A 611 12.04 -8.89 -27.04
N ARG A 612 11.54 -8.09 -27.99
CA ARG A 612 12.28 -6.94 -28.54
C ARG A 612 12.55 -5.86 -27.51
N TYR A 613 11.74 -5.73 -26.46
CA TYR A 613 12.02 -4.81 -25.36
C TYR A 613 13.36 -5.12 -24.71
N ARG A 614 13.67 -6.39 -24.46
CA ARG A 614 14.93 -6.83 -23.87
C ARG A 614 16.14 -6.39 -24.70
N SER A 615 16.18 -6.71 -25.99
CA SER A 615 17.30 -6.35 -26.86
C SER A 615 17.45 -4.84 -27.05
N ASN A 616 16.34 -4.11 -27.20
CA ASN A 616 16.38 -2.66 -27.35
C ASN A 616 16.82 -1.97 -26.05
N LEU A 617 16.32 -2.38 -24.89
CA LEU A 617 16.71 -1.82 -23.61
C LEU A 617 18.16 -2.19 -23.26
N GLN A 618 18.63 -3.40 -23.58
CA GLN A 618 20.04 -3.77 -23.42
C GLN A 618 20.99 -2.84 -24.20
N GLU A 619 20.56 -2.34 -25.36
CA GLU A 619 21.35 -1.41 -26.16
C GLU A 619 21.35 0.03 -25.59
N LEU A 620 20.27 0.43 -24.91
CA LEU A 620 20.02 1.81 -24.48
C LEU A 620 20.39 2.09 -23.02
N LEU A 621 20.25 1.08 -22.14
CA LEU A 621 20.44 1.21 -20.70
C LEU A 621 21.84 1.71 -20.28
N PRO A 622 22.97 1.38 -20.94
CA PRO A 622 24.27 1.87 -20.49
C PRO A 622 24.36 3.40 -20.49
N ALA A 623 23.83 4.07 -21.52
CA ALA A 623 23.81 5.54 -21.59
C ALA A 623 22.79 6.13 -20.60
N ALA A 624 21.59 5.55 -20.52
CA ALA A 624 20.55 5.99 -19.59
C ALA A 624 20.99 5.88 -18.12
N CYS A 625 21.66 4.78 -17.74
CA CYS A 625 22.15 4.53 -16.39
C CYS A 625 23.31 5.45 -15.98
N GLU A 626 24.19 5.81 -16.92
CA GLU A 626 25.25 6.80 -16.67
C GLU A 626 24.64 8.17 -16.33
N GLN A 627 23.67 8.62 -17.14
CA GLN A 627 23.02 9.90 -16.94
C GLN A 627 22.13 9.91 -15.69
N PHE A 628 21.33 8.87 -15.49
CA PHE A 628 20.53 8.68 -14.28
C PHE A 628 21.42 8.59 -13.03
N GLY A 629 22.61 7.98 -13.17
CA GLY A 629 23.63 7.90 -12.14
C GLY A 629 24.16 9.27 -11.72
N CYS A 630 24.41 10.18 -12.67
CA CYS A 630 24.81 11.56 -12.35
C CYS A 630 23.80 12.25 -11.44
N TRP A 631 22.52 11.99 -11.68
CA TRP A 631 21.43 12.52 -10.88
C TRP A 631 21.31 11.78 -9.52
N LEU A 632 21.38 10.45 -9.52
CA LEU A 632 21.36 9.59 -8.31
C LEU A 632 22.52 9.83 -7.34
N ARG A 633 23.56 10.56 -7.73
CA ARG A 633 24.69 10.92 -6.86
C ARG A 633 24.58 12.33 -6.27
N GLY A 634 23.69 13.17 -6.81
CA GLY A 634 23.40 14.54 -6.35
C GLY A 634 24.58 15.53 -6.48
N ARG A 635 24.28 16.84 -6.41
CA ARG A 635 25.29 17.90 -6.25
C ARG A 635 25.32 18.37 -4.78
N GLY A 636 26.32 17.95 -4.00
CA GLY A 636 26.59 18.50 -2.66
C GLY A 636 25.78 17.91 -1.50
N ARG A 637 25.29 18.77 -0.58
CA ARG A 637 24.73 18.42 0.76
C ARG A 637 23.56 17.42 0.73
N GLU A 638 22.91 17.23 -0.41
CA GLU A 638 21.77 16.32 -0.62
C GLU A 638 22.14 14.82 -0.58
N ARG A 639 23.42 14.50 -0.88
CA ARG A 639 23.96 13.13 -0.90
C ARG A 639 23.90 12.40 0.46
N GLN A 640 23.72 13.14 1.56
CA GLN A 640 23.63 12.60 2.93
C GLN A 640 22.19 12.46 3.43
N SER A 641 21.17 12.70 2.60
CA SER A 641 19.76 12.53 2.98
C SER A 641 19.36 11.05 3.08
N ILE A 642 18.54 10.73 4.08
CA ILE A 642 17.91 9.40 4.25
C ILE A 642 17.15 8.98 2.99
N ARG A 643 16.50 9.95 2.31
CA ARG A 643 15.74 9.71 1.07
C ARG A 643 16.64 9.16 -0.05
N HIS A 644 17.82 9.75 -0.21
CA HIS A 644 18.78 9.36 -1.23
C HIS A 644 19.32 7.94 -1.01
N SER A 645 19.64 7.61 0.25
CA SER A 645 20.10 6.26 0.63
C SER A 645 19.03 5.18 0.34
N ARG A 646 17.75 5.50 0.58
CA ARG A 646 16.62 4.60 0.24
C ARG A 646 16.48 4.41 -1.27
N SER A 647 16.62 5.48 -2.05
CA SER A 647 16.53 5.42 -3.51
C SER A 647 17.69 4.64 -4.14
N GLU A 648 18.92 4.82 -3.65
CA GLU A 648 20.05 3.98 -4.08
C GLU A 648 19.81 2.51 -3.77
N ALA A 649 19.29 2.18 -2.58
CA ALA A 649 18.96 0.81 -2.21
C ALA A 649 17.88 0.20 -3.11
N ALA A 650 16.85 0.97 -3.47
CA ALA A 650 15.79 0.53 -4.39
C ALA A 650 16.34 0.24 -5.80
N VAL A 651 17.19 1.10 -6.35
CA VAL A 651 17.81 0.89 -7.66
C VAL A 651 18.74 -0.34 -7.65
N ARG A 652 19.48 -0.55 -6.55
CA ARG A 652 20.31 -1.75 -6.37
C ARG A 652 19.46 -3.01 -6.36
N GLN A 653 18.32 -2.99 -5.67
CA GLN A 653 17.38 -4.10 -5.65
C GLN A 653 16.86 -4.44 -7.05
N VAL A 654 16.56 -3.44 -7.89
CA VAL A 654 16.17 -3.68 -9.30
C VAL A 654 17.27 -4.41 -10.07
N LEU A 655 18.53 -4.00 -9.92
CA LEU A 655 19.66 -4.66 -10.57
C LEU A 655 19.85 -6.10 -10.06
N ASP A 656 19.62 -6.35 -8.77
CA ASP A 656 19.64 -7.69 -8.18
C ASP A 656 18.52 -8.58 -8.75
N CYS A 657 17.31 -8.04 -8.93
CA CYS A 657 16.23 -8.73 -9.63
C CYS A 657 16.65 -9.07 -11.07
N TRP A 658 17.30 -8.15 -11.80
CA TRP A 658 17.75 -8.39 -13.16
C TRP A 658 18.81 -9.48 -13.27
N ARG A 659 19.71 -9.57 -12.27
CA ARG A 659 20.67 -10.69 -12.15
C ARG A 659 19.94 -12.01 -11.93
N GLN A 660 18.99 -12.01 -11.00
CA GLN A 660 18.25 -13.20 -10.63
C GLN A 660 17.38 -13.74 -11.76
N TRP A 661 16.68 -12.86 -12.48
CA TRP A 661 15.88 -13.25 -13.64
C TRP A 661 16.71 -13.67 -14.85
N SER A 662 18.05 -13.49 -14.81
CA SER A 662 18.94 -13.76 -15.94
C SER A 662 18.46 -13.08 -17.24
N ILE A 663 17.91 -11.88 -17.11
CA ILE A 663 17.40 -11.09 -18.25
C ILE A 663 18.51 -10.39 -19.04
N PHE A 664 19.74 -10.40 -18.54
CA PHE A 664 20.92 -9.89 -19.24
C PHE A 664 22.10 -10.84 -19.02
N PRO A 665 23.22 -10.70 -19.78
CA PRO A 665 24.44 -11.44 -19.49
C PRO A 665 24.91 -11.28 -18.03
N PRO A 666 25.58 -12.27 -17.41
CA PRO A 666 25.85 -12.28 -15.97
C PRO A 666 26.56 -11.02 -15.42
N LEU A 667 27.47 -10.43 -16.19
CA LEU A 667 28.21 -9.23 -15.79
C LEU A 667 27.51 -7.91 -16.17
N TYR A 668 26.43 -7.98 -16.94
CA TYR A 668 25.77 -6.81 -17.51
C TYR A 668 25.15 -5.88 -16.44
N PRO A 669 24.34 -6.37 -15.48
CA PRO A 669 23.83 -5.52 -14.39
C PRO A 669 24.96 -4.93 -13.54
N SER A 670 26.08 -5.64 -13.41
CA SER A 670 27.24 -5.20 -12.64
C SER A 670 27.98 -4.03 -13.26
N GLY A 671 27.96 -3.85 -14.59
CA GLY A 671 28.47 -2.62 -15.20
C GLY A 671 27.48 -1.49 -15.19
N LEU A 672 26.17 -1.75 -15.32
CA LEU A 672 25.15 -0.71 -15.08
C LEU A 672 25.28 -0.13 -13.67
N GLU A 673 25.49 -0.99 -12.67
CA GLU A 673 25.76 -0.59 -11.29
C GLU A 673 26.96 0.35 -11.18
N SER A 674 28.05 0.04 -11.89
CA SER A 674 29.24 0.90 -11.89
C SER A 674 28.99 2.28 -12.50
N LEU A 675 28.10 2.38 -13.50
CA LEU A 675 27.72 3.64 -14.13
C LEU A 675 26.75 4.46 -13.25
N LEU A 676 25.86 3.79 -12.54
CA LEU A 676 24.87 4.41 -11.64
C LEU A 676 25.52 5.00 -10.39
N PHE A 677 26.49 4.30 -9.79
CA PHE A 677 26.97 4.64 -8.45
C PHE A 677 28.40 5.18 -8.39
N ALA A 678 29.11 5.27 -9.52
CA ALA A 678 30.43 5.90 -9.57
C ALA A 678 30.59 6.83 -10.78
N GLU A 679 31.33 7.92 -10.57
CA GLU A 679 31.62 8.91 -11.60
C GLU A 679 32.69 8.40 -12.56
N LEU A 680 32.43 8.55 -13.87
CA LEU A 680 33.42 8.24 -14.89
C LEU A 680 34.51 9.34 -14.91
N PRO A 681 35.79 8.97 -14.98
CA PRO A 681 36.86 9.95 -15.06
C PRO A 681 36.81 10.73 -16.39
N GLU A 682 36.97 12.06 -16.33
CA GLU A 682 37.02 12.92 -17.51
C GLU A 682 38.18 12.54 -18.44
N LYS A 683 37.91 12.60 -19.75
CA LYS A 683 38.78 12.14 -20.85
C LYS A 683 40.15 12.81 -20.90
N ASP A 684 40.33 13.95 -20.24
CA ASP A 684 41.53 14.80 -20.27
C ASP A 684 42.26 14.95 -18.93
N SER A 685 41.88 14.19 -17.90
CA SER A 685 42.57 14.25 -16.60
C SER A 685 43.94 13.54 -16.66
N SER A 686 44.99 14.32 -16.92
CA SER A 686 46.41 13.93 -16.86
C SER A 686 46.91 13.49 -15.46
N LYS A 687 46.00 13.27 -14.52
CA LYS A 687 46.26 12.78 -13.17
C LYS A 687 45.27 11.66 -12.84
N ALA A 688 45.42 10.52 -13.49
CA ALA A 688 44.87 9.29 -12.91
C ALA A 688 45.54 9.10 -11.55
N PRO A 689 44.79 8.79 -10.47
CA PRO A 689 45.40 8.42 -9.20
C PRO A 689 46.37 7.26 -9.46
N GLU A 690 47.60 7.35 -8.93
CA GLU A 690 48.46 6.18 -8.85
C GLU A 690 47.78 5.19 -7.89
N ASP A 691 47.10 4.21 -8.47
CA ASP A 691 46.41 3.15 -7.73
C ASP A 691 47.49 2.29 -7.05
N PRO A 692 47.58 2.21 -5.70
CA PRO A 692 48.72 1.58 -5.02
C PRO A 692 48.74 0.05 -5.07
N ASP A 693 47.63 -0.57 -5.50
CA ASP A 693 47.48 -2.02 -5.56
C ASP A 693 48.02 -2.60 -6.88
N PRO A 694 49.06 -3.47 -6.85
CA PRO A 694 49.64 -4.10 -8.04
C PRO A 694 48.65 -4.90 -8.89
N GLU A 695 47.62 -5.48 -8.27
CA GLU A 695 46.66 -6.32 -8.98
C GLU A 695 45.66 -5.49 -9.80
N LEU A 696 45.15 -4.41 -9.21
CA LEU A 696 44.33 -3.44 -9.95
C LEU A 696 45.14 -2.85 -11.11
N GLN A 697 46.41 -2.52 -10.89
CA GLN A 697 47.29 -2.05 -11.96
C GLN A 697 47.43 -3.05 -13.11
N SER A 698 47.58 -4.35 -12.81
CA SER A 698 47.64 -5.41 -13.82
C SER A 698 46.36 -5.47 -14.68
N ARG A 699 45.18 -5.43 -14.06
CA ARG A 699 43.88 -5.45 -14.77
C ARG A 699 43.66 -4.19 -15.61
N LEU A 700 44.06 -3.03 -15.09
CA LEU A 700 44.01 -1.78 -15.84
C LEU A 700 44.99 -1.80 -17.03
N ALA A 701 46.19 -2.36 -16.86
CA ALA A 701 47.17 -2.52 -17.93
C ALA A 701 46.66 -3.46 -19.03
N HIS A 702 46.00 -4.56 -18.67
CA HIS A 702 45.38 -5.48 -19.63
C HIS A 702 44.43 -4.76 -20.60
N TRP A 703 43.53 -3.92 -20.09
CA TRP A 703 42.57 -3.18 -20.93
C TRP A 703 43.22 -2.03 -21.71
N ARG A 704 44.31 -1.45 -21.19
CA ARG A 704 45.07 -0.39 -21.87
C ARG A 704 46.02 -0.90 -22.94
N ASP A 705 46.31 -2.20 -22.96
CA ASP A 705 47.14 -2.83 -23.98
C ASP A 705 46.50 -2.67 -25.37
N PRO A 706 47.20 -2.04 -26.34
CA PRO A 706 46.74 -1.95 -27.72
C PRO A 706 46.37 -3.30 -28.35
N GLY A 707 46.98 -4.41 -27.90
CA GLY A 707 46.66 -5.77 -28.34
C GLY A 707 45.24 -6.22 -27.96
N ASN A 708 44.67 -5.68 -26.88
CA ASN A 708 43.31 -5.98 -26.41
C ASN A 708 42.25 -4.97 -26.89
N ALA A 709 42.66 -3.85 -27.51
CA ALA A 709 41.76 -2.82 -27.99
C ALA A 709 40.65 -3.33 -28.94
N PRO A 710 40.89 -4.26 -29.90
CA PRO A 710 39.81 -4.81 -30.74
C PRO A 710 38.73 -5.58 -29.96
N ARG A 711 39.07 -6.09 -28.76
CA ARG A 711 38.20 -6.90 -27.91
C ARG A 711 37.40 -6.05 -26.93
N ALA A 712 37.82 -4.82 -26.67
CA ALA A 712 37.21 -3.93 -25.70
C ALA A 712 35.71 -3.65 -25.96
N PRO A 713 35.23 -3.41 -27.20
CA PRO A 713 33.79 -3.21 -27.43
C PRO A 713 32.93 -4.42 -27.08
N TYR A 714 33.42 -5.62 -27.37
CA TYR A 714 32.73 -6.86 -27.00
C TYR A 714 32.70 -7.03 -25.48
N ALA A 715 33.85 -6.90 -24.82
CA ALA A 715 33.96 -7.02 -23.37
C ALA A 715 33.12 -5.97 -22.61
N ALA A 716 33.04 -4.75 -23.13
CA ALA A 716 32.25 -3.67 -22.55
C ALA A 716 30.74 -3.92 -22.69
N ARG A 717 30.27 -4.41 -23.84
CA ARG A 717 28.85 -4.77 -24.04
C ARG A 717 28.42 -5.93 -23.14
N LEU A 718 29.26 -6.96 -23.00
CA LEU A 718 28.96 -8.10 -22.11
C LEU A 718 28.82 -7.67 -20.64
N ARG A 719 29.53 -6.61 -20.26
CA ARG A 719 29.49 -6.01 -18.91
C ARG A 719 28.47 -4.89 -18.76
N GLY A 720 27.66 -4.56 -19.79
CA GLY A 720 26.68 -3.48 -19.68
C GLY A 720 27.28 -2.08 -19.60
N LEU A 721 28.49 -1.92 -20.14
CA LEU A 721 29.24 -0.68 -20.13
C LEU A 721 29.09 0.09 -21.45
N ALA A 722 28.66 -0.54 -22.53
CA ALA A 722 28.64 0.08 -23.86
C ALA A 722 27.40 -0.33 -24.65
N CYS A 723 26.93 0.60 -25.49
CA CYS A 723 26.10 0.29 -26.66
C CYS A 723 26.98 -0.11 -27.85
N SER A 724 26.37 -0.57 -28.93
CA SER A 724 27.03 -0.96 -30.19
C SER A 724 27.82 0.16 -30.87
N SER A 725 27.49 1.43 -30.60
CA SER A 725 28.10 2.60 -31.24
C SER A 725 29.22 3.26 -30.43
N LEU A 726 29.55 2.74 -29.24
CA LEU A 726 30.55 3.37 -28.37
C LEU A 726 31.98 3.17 -28.93
N PRO A 727 32.79 4.23 -29.08
CA PRO A 727 34.16 4.11 -29.59
C PRO A 727 35.04 3.20 -28.72
N VAL A 728 36.01 2.50 -29.34
CA VAL A 728 36.94 1.58 -28.66
C VAL A 728 37.61 2.23 -27.45
N ALA A 729 38.10 3.47 -27.60
CA ALA A 729 38.74 4.21 -26.51
C ALA A 729 37.80 4.45 -25.32
N ALA A 730 36.52 4.74 -25.58
CA ALA A 730 35.51 4.90 -24.53
C ALA A 730 35.16 3.55 -23.87
N CYS A 731 35.15 2.45 -24.64
CA CYS A 731 34.98 1.11 -24.09
C CYS A 731 36.13 0.75 -23.12
N VAL A 732 37.38 1.03 -23.49
CA VAL A 732 38.56 0.83 -22.62
C VAL A 732 38.44 1.64 -21.33
N LEU A 733 38.03 2.91 -21.43
CA LEU A 733 37.82 3.76 -20.26
C LEU A 733 36.76 3.21 -19.31
N ARG A 734 35.62 2.77 -19.84
CA ARG A 734 34.54 2.18 -19.02
C ARG A 734 34.91 0.83 -18.42
N LEU A 735 35.71 0.02 -19.12
CA LEU A 735 36.26 -1.21 -18.56
C LEU A 735 37.21 -0.91 -17.40
N CYS A 736 38.09 0.06 -17.54
CA CYS A 736 38.94 0.53 -16.43
C CYS A 736 38.12 1.05 -15.24
N HIS A 737 37.03 1.77 -15.52
CA HIS A 737 36.10 2.25 -14.48
C HIS A 737 35.45 1.10 -13.71
N PHE A 738 34.94 0.11 -14.45
CA PHE A 738 34.36 -1.10 -13.87
C PHE A 738 35.34 -1.82 -12.93
N GLU A 739 36.61 -1.94 -13.33
CA GLU A 739 37.63 -2.58 -12.50
C GLU A 739 37.86 -1.83 -11.19
N ARG A 740 37.94 -0.50 -11.23
CA ARG A 740 38.09 0.31 -10.01
C ARG A 740 36.88 0.24 -9.09
N PHE A 741 35.68 0.31 -9.67
CA PHE A 741 34.44 0.25 -8.90
C PHE A 741 34.33 -1.05 -8.11
N TRP A 742 34.59 -2.20 -8.76
CA TRP A 742 34.46 -3.49 -8.11
C TRP A 742 35.68 -3.85 -7.25
N HIS A 743 36.87 -3.34 -7.55
CA HIS A 743 38.04 -3.51 -6.69
C HIS A 743 37.85 -2.85 -5.31
N SER A 744 37.24 -1.67 -5.26
CA SER A 744 36.90 -0.97 -4.01
C SER A 744 35.69 -1.55 -3.26
N ALA A 745 34.97 -2.51 -3.85
CA ALA A 745 33.77 -3.10 -3.26
C ALA A 745 34.09 -4.20 -2.22
N ASP A 746 33.26 -4.27 -1.18
CA ASP A 746 33.31 -5.32 -0.16
C ASP A 746 33.26 -6.74 -0.78
N PRO A 747 34.06 -7.72 -0.29
CA PRO A 747 34.10 -9.07 -0.83
C PRO A 747 32.74 -9.77 -0.93
N ALA A 748 31.85 -9.62 0.06
CA ALA A 748 30.54 -10.25 0.02
C ALA A 748 29.67 -9.66 -1.11
N ARG A 749 29.83 -8.36 -1.38
CA ARG A 749 29.14 -7.68 -2.48
C ARG A 749 29.69 -8.11 -3.86
N ARG A 750 31.00 -8.28 -3.99
CA ARG A 750 31.62 -8.83 -5.22
C ARG A 750 31.09 -10.23 -5.52
N GLN A 751 31.05 -11.09 -4.51
CA GLN A 751 30.55 -12.46 -4.64
C GLN A 751 29.09 -12.51 -5.12
N ARG A 752 28.20 -11.71 -4.52
CA ARG A 752 26.79 -11.60 -4.97
C ARG A 752 26.66 -11.09 -6.40
N ALA A 753 27.54 -10.20 -6.84
CA ALA A 753 27.55 -9.64 -8.18
C ALA A 753 28.22 -10.55 -9.23
N GLY A 754 28.62 -11.77 -8.85
CA GLY A 754 29.34 -12.70 -9.72
C GLY A 754 30.77 -12.26 -10.04
N ILE A 755 31.34 -11.32 -9.29
CA ILE A 755 32.71 -10.82 -9.44
C ILE A 755 33.61 -11.65 -8.53
N ARG A 756 34.48 -12.48 -9.10
CA ARG A 756 35.41 -13.32 -8.31
C ARG A 756 36.47 -12.49 -7.59
N ALA A 757 36.98 -13.05 -6.49
CA ALA A 757 37.94 -12.40 -5.61
C ALA A 757 39.33 -12.29 -6.26
N PRO A 758 40.14 -11.30 -5.83
CA PRO A 758 41.50 -11.05 -6.30
C PRO A 758 42.43 -12.29 -6.24
N ASN A 759 42.26 -13.14 -5.23
CA ASN A 759 43.13 -14.30 -5.00
C ASN A 759 42.79 -15.54 -5.84
N ASP A 760 41.72 -15.53 -6.64
CA ASP A 760 41.34 -16.65 -7.53
C ASP A 760 41.97 -16.52 -8.93
N ALA A 761 43.16 -15.91 -9.00
CA ALA A 761 43.81 -15.54 -10.24
C ALA A 761 44.11 -16.75 -11.14
N GLU A 762 43.77 -16.53 -12.42
CA GLU A 762 44.54 -17.01 -13.57
C GLU A 762 44.53 -18.50 -13.85
N LYS A 763 43.44 -18.95 -14.49
CA LYS A 763 43.50 -19.87 -15.65
C LYS A 763 42.14 -20.05 -16.33
N VAL A 764 41.05 -19.83 -15.61
CA VAL A 764 39.73 -20.27 -16.08
C VAL A 764 38.93 -19.16 -16.79
N VAL A 765 39.00 -17.90 -16.36
CA VAL A 765 38.11 -16.84 -16.91
C VAL A 765 38.46 -16.42 -18.35
N ILE A 766 39.74 -16.45 -18.75
CA ILE A 766 40.14 -16.12 -20.13
C ILE A 766 40.04 -17.37 -21.04
N GLN A 767 39.88 -18.57 -20.48
CA GLN A 767 39.83 -19.81 -21.27
C GLN A 767 38.38 -20.29 -21.47
N GLU A 768 37.54 -20.24 -20.43
CA GLU A 768 36.12 -20.59 -20.52
C GLU A 768 35.27 -19.53 -21.26
N GLU A 769 35.65 -18.24 -21.28
CA GLU A 769 35.00 -17.22 -22.14
C GLU A 769 35.36 -17.40 -23.64
N TRP A 770 36.31 -18.26 -23.99
CA TRP A 770 36.98 -18.28 -25.30
C TRP A 770 37.02 -19.65 -25.99
N ASP A 771 36.52 -20.72 -25.35
CA ASP A 771 36.35 -22.01 -26.00
C ASP A 771 35.22 -21.94 -27.04
N GLY A 772 35.59 -22.16 -28.30
CA GLY A 772 34.80 -21.85 -29.50
C GLY A 772 33.48 -22.61 -29.70
N GLU A 773 33.05 -23.42 -28.74
CA GLU A 773 31.77 -24.14 -28.78
C GLU A 773 30.59 -23.26 -28.31
N SER A 774 30.82 -22.24 -27.48
CA SER A 774 29.78 -21.26 -27.07
C SER A 774 29.40 -20.27 -28.18
N LEU A 775 30.22 -20.13 -29.23
CA LEU A 775 30.01 -19.19 -30.33
C LEU A 775 28.85 -19.59 -31.28
N SER A 776 28.49 -20.88 -31.36
CA SER A 776 27.33 -21.31 -32.15
C SER A 776 26.01 -21.04 -31.44
N GLU A 777 25.96 -21.17 -30.13
CA GLU A 777 24.73 -20.92 -29.35
C GLU A 777 24.48 -19.41 -29.17
N ALA A 778 25.54 -18.61 -28.98
CA ALA A 778 25.41 -17.15 -28.92
C ALA A 778 24.96 -16.54 -30.26
N ARG A 779 25.25 -17.16 -31.40
CA ARG A 779 24.73 -16.70 -32.71
C ARG A 779 23.25 -17.01 -32.95
N GLN A 780 22.66 -17.96 -32.22
CA GLN A 780 21.22 -18.27 -32.35
C GLN A 780 20.34 -17.33 -31.52
N VAL A 781 20.93 -16.63 -30.54
CA VAL A 781 20.20 -15.69 -29.66
C VAL A 781 20.36 -14.22 -30.10
N TRP A 782 21.18 -13.94 -31.11
CA TRP A 782 21.40 -12.59 -31.68
C TRP A 782 20.75 -12.39 -33.05
#